data_AF-A0A7Y6E0V0-F1
#
_entry.id   AF-A0A7Y6E0V0-F1
#
_cell.length_a   1.000
_cell.length_b   1.000
_cell.length_c   1.000
_cell.angle_alpha   90.00
_cell.angle_beta   90.00
_cell.angle_gamma   90.00
#
_symmetry.space_group_name_H-M   'P 1'
#
loop_
_entity.id
_entity.type
_entity.pdbx_description
1 polymer ?
#
loop_
_entity_poly.entity_id
_entity_poly.type
_entity_poly.pdbx_seq_one_letter_code
_entity_poly.pdbx_strand_id
1 'polypeptide(L)'
;MTTSKKPQPPLHETLAGPLQSALSGGLADVLVALRRIEETVRDQGPQPQLAQGLAEIDMVVPLTRTLRAGLLDELGWDALDEAAAELKGETWCRASWPVLTVHSRTKAIAIGPAGRIAEHRLRVPKAAGQFHHDPEVYFSDGQFLVCHYINGQQTHYWSNTPDETFVVKPGMWKSFSYGRRDPHGYTFMAPNGRRFMGHKVLKTGTRQLGPQRHMFHDGQDFWWYETDGLRGTLHRINPANGTLGPAEHPDFLDPSLLNPGEEWDFTDSSLAKLPEGVTGSPLGSAGGYVGMRVARDRDTWSVRYERIDGVKGELDGNGITAIWGLLDIPGAERPLVLSGGDRLYDPVYARDPDTGALYWRSDRKNSGWTTQDPSPVAAGTRIMPPSAFWHFLTPRDLAGSRVLRGISDATVRRLLKAAKRSDEALYAAVAELLPEISHPQLARGVAGAFQDAVETLRLRDTLVRRVTRAAITRLKVSAEDLEGALQGLVGTYSASAGMIAQIELTSAFFAGTIDSEAAMERWRDNSTGCDWTELPGRIGGLAIRTASFVTTAAHREALVRLLRFWARSPLLEQGLRRGLLDADRRAALRVSDGAVMPLDISMRSHDWGRSYADATDNIAAFLQRGTMSPPDGCLDIRPVPEGWATRERIHGLLGELKRRGPVVYTPDAADRLAEATGLDRAAAALLMTGLPHIEGPSPNFLAPRVRTALEVKVAEAKAARDTLARALPYAARLPLYDAAMPDDPADLWEHTVMVERLAQAWKEAIDTNA
;
A
#
# COMPACT_ATOMS: atom_id res chain seq x y z
N MET A 1 11.55 36.37 -2.87
CA MET A 1 11.71 36.04 -1.44
C MET A 1 11.71 34.53 -1.30
N THR A 2 12.90 33.96 -1.17
CA THR A 2 13.14 32.54 -0.91
C THR A 2 12.65 32.21 0.49
N THR A 3 11.60 31.41 0.60
CA THR A 3 11.13 30.84 1.86
C THR A 3 12.20 29.89 2.39
N SER A 4 13.00 30.39 3.32
CA SER A 4 13.89 29.57 4.14
C SER A 4 13.03 28.50 4.82
N LYS A 5 13.15 27.24 4.37
CA LYS A 5 12.61 26.09 5.10
C LYS A 5 13.27 26.11 6.48
N LYS A 6 12.47 26.22 7.54
CA LYS A 6 12.94 26.02 8.92
C LYS A 6 13.77 24.73 8.98
N PRO A 7 14.91 24.73 9.69
CA PRO A 7 15.68 23.50 9.88
C PRO A 7 14.78 22.44 10.51
N GLN A 8 14.70 21.26 9.90
CA GLN A 8 13.99 20.14 10.49
C GLN A 8 14.69 19.74 11.80
N PRO A 9 13.93 19.50 12.89
CA PRO A 9 14.52 19.07 14.15
C PRO A 9 15.29 17.75 13.97
N PRO A 10 16.34 17.50 14.76
CA PRO A 10 17.10 16.27 14.68
C PRO A 10 16.19 15.05 14.92
N LEU A 11 16.48 13.96 14.22
CA LEU A 11 15.59 12.79 14.08
C LEU A 11 15.20 12.15 15.43
N HIS A 12 16.09 12.22 16.42
CA HIS A 12 15.81 11.73 17.78
C HIS A 12 14.71 12.55 18.48
N GLU A 13 14.64 13.87 18.28
CA GLU A 13 13.57 14.71 18.80
C GLU A 13 12.24 14.43 18.09
N THR A 14 12.29 14.08 16.80
CA THR A 14 11.09 13.75 16.00
C THR A 14 10.51 12.39 16.38
N LEU A 15 11.34 11.44 16.83
CA LEU A 15 10.95 10.09 17.22
C LEU A 15 10.76 9.89 18.73
N ALA A 16 11.13 10.88 19.55
CA ALA A 16 10.92 10.84 21.00
C ALA A 16 9.42 10.72 21.37
N GLY A 17 8.55 11.46 20.68
CA GLY A 17 7.09 11.37 20.86
C GLY A 17 6.56 9.95 20.59
N PRO A 18 6.78 9.39 19.38
CA PRO A 18 6.40 8.01 19.06
C PRO A 18 6.93 6.96 20.06
N LEU A 19 8.20 7.05 20.45
CA LEU A 19 8.78 6.12 21.44
C LEU A 19 8.08 6.25 22.81
N GLN A 20 7.82 7.47 23.26
CA GLN A 20 7.10 7.69 24.50
C GLN A 20 5.67 7.14 24.44
N SER A 21 4.95 7.37 23.34
CA SER A 21 3.62 6.79 23.10
C SER A 21 3.65 5.25 23.15
N ALA A 22 4.68 4.62 22.60
CA ALA A 22 4.84 3.16 22.67
C ALA A 22 5.10 2.63 24.09
N LEU A 23 5.68 3.45 24.99
CA LEU A 23 5.96 3.03 26.37
C LEU A 23 4.76 3.25 27.31
N SER A 24 3.98 4.31 27.09
CA SER A 24 2.89 4.70 28.00
C SER A 24 1.48 4.45 27.48
N GLY A 25 1.31 4.24 26.18
CA GLY A 25 0.01 4.08 25.51
C GLY A 25 -0.58 2.68 25.62
N GLY A 26 -1.64 2.43 24.85
CA GLY A 26 -2.22 1.10 24.70
C GLY A 26 -1.55 0.29 23.58
N LEU A 27 -2.05 -0.93 23.35
CA LEU A 27 -1.55 -1.85 22.31
C LEU A 27 -1.48 -1.19 20.93
N ALA A 28 -2.51 -0.43 20.52
CA ALA A 28 -2.51 0.23 19.21
C ALA A 28 -1.49 1.38 19.11
N ASP A 29 -1.21 2.11 20.19
CA ASP A 29 -0.18 3.16 20.18
C ASP A 29 1.19 2.59 19.85
N VAL A 30 1.55 1.43 20.40
CA VAL A 30 2.82 0.76 20.12
C VAL A 30 2.95 0.48 18.63
N LEU A 31 1.93 -0.11 18.02
CA LEU A 31 1.97 -0.48 16.62
C LEU A 31 2.04 0.75 15.70
N VAL A 32 1.27 1.79 15.99
CA VAL A 32 1.30 3.06 15.24
C VAL A 32 2.69 3.71 15.36
N ALA A 33 3.27 3.74 16.56
CA ALA A 33 4.61 4.27 16.78
C ALA A 33 5.68 3.48 16.02
N LEU A 34 5.66 2.14 16.07
CA LEU A 34 6.62 1.30 15.37
C LEU A 34 6.52 1.44 13.84
N ARG A 35 5.31 1.53 13.27
CA ARG A 35 5.14 1.78 11.82
C ARG A 35 5.69 3.14 11.41
N ARG A 36 5.44 4.18 12.19
CA ARG A 36 6.01 5.51 11.93
C ARG A 36 7.54 5.52 12.01
N ILE A 37 8.10 4.78 12.97
CA ILE A 37 9.56 4.60 13.07
C ILE A 37 10.08 3.81 11.85
N GLU A 38 9.38 2.76 11.42
CA GLU A 38 9.75 1.98 10.23
C GLU A 38 9.84 2.84 8.98
N GLU A 39 8.81 3.64 8.70
CA GLU A 39 8.77 4.58 7.58
C GLU A 39 9.95 5.55 7.63
N THR A 40 10.21 6.12 8.82
CA THR A 40 11.33 7.06 9.02
C THR A 40 12.70 6.40 8.80
N VAL A 41 12.91 5.19 9.32
CA VAL A 41 14.17 4.44 9.18
C VAL A 41 14.40 3.99 7.74
N ARG A 42 13.33 3.62 7.01
CA ARG A 42 13.39 3.24 5.59
C ARG A 42 14.06 4.34 4.75
N ASP A 43 13.63 5.59 4.95
CA ASP A 43 14.11 6.73 4.17
C ASP A 43 15.54 7.13 4.54
N GLN A 44 15.85 7.18 5.84
CA GLN A 44 17.05 7.84 6.38
C GLN A 44 18.23 6.89 6.63
N GLY A 45 18.02 5.56 6.58
CA GLY A 45 19.07 4.56 6.84
C GLY A 45 19.21 4.18 8.32
N PRO A 46 20.28 3.43 8.70
CA PRO A 46 20.45 2.94 10.08
C PRO A 46 20.54 4.07 11.11
N GLN A 47 19.95 3.84 12.29
CA GLN A 47 19.88 4.81 13.39
C GLN A 47 20.22 4.11 14.72
N PRO A 48 21.48 3.75 14.98
CA PRO A 48 21.86 2.92 16.13
C PRO A 48 21.40 3.47 17.48
N GLN A 49 21.29 4.79 17.60
CA GLN A 49 20.79 5.46 18.81
C GLN A 49 19.33 5.12 19.17
N LEU A 50 18.52 4.60 18.23
CA LEU A 50 17.15 4.15 18.50
C LEU A 50 17.06 2.72 19.05
N ALA A 51 18.15 1.94 18.94
CA ALA A 51 18.14 0.51 19.24
C ALA A 51 17.73 0.21 20.68
N GLN A 52 18.27 0.98 21.64
CA GLN A 52 17.98 0.80 23.05
C GLN A 52 16.51 1.10 23.36
N GLY A 53 15.99 2.26 22.94
CA GLY A 53 14.60 2.63 23.18
C GLY A 53 13.59 1.66 22.56
N LEU A 54 13.88 1.12 21.37
CA LEU A 54 13.06 0.07 20.75
C LEU A 54 13.10 -1.25 21.53
N ALA A 55 14.27 -1.62 22.06
CA ALA A 55 14.46 -2.85 22.83
C ALA A 55 13.71 -2.83 24.18
N GLU A 56 13.46 -1.66 24.75
CA GLU A 56 12.78 -1.50 26.05
C GLU A 56 11.26 -1.76 26.01
N ILE A 57 10.63 -1.82 24.84
CA ILE A 57 9.17 -2.00 24.69
C ILE A 57 8.73 -3.45 25.07
N ASP A 58 8.13 -3.69 26.24
CA ASP A 58 7.86 -5.07 26.73
C ASP A 58 6.42 -5.60 26.55
N MET A 59 5.53 -4.83 25.92
CA MET A 59 4.09 -5.09 25.67
C MET A 59 3.20 -5.38 26.89
N VAL A 60 3.76 -5.59 28.09
CA VAL A 60 2.98 -5.95 29.28
C VAL A 60 2.09 -4.79 29.71
N VAL A 61 2.68 -3.59 29.82
CA VAL A 61 1.94 -2.38 30.22
C VAL A 61 0.89 -2.00 29.16
N PRO A 62 1.23 -1.90 27.85
CA PRO A 62 0.24 -1.62 26.80
C PRO A 62 -0.94 -2.61 26.80
N LEU A 63 -0.67 -3.92 26.90
CA LEU A 63 -1.73 -4.93 26.95
C LEU A 63 -2.60 -4.78 28.20
N THR A 64 -2.00 -4.57 29.37
CA THR A 64 -2.74 -4.40 30.62
C THR A 64 -3.68 -3.20 30.53
N ARG A 65 -3.20 -2.07 30.00
CA ARG A 65 -4.03 -0.87 29.79
C ARG A 65 -5.18 -1.14 28.82
N THR A 66 -4.89 -1.76 27.67
CA THR A 66 -5.91 -2.10 26.67
C THR A 66 -6.97 -3.06 27.23
N LEU A 67 -6.59 -4.11 27.95
CA LEU A 67 -7.54 -5.08 28.53
C LEU A 67 -8.38 -4.47 29.66
N ARG A 68 -7.83 -3.55 30.46
CA ARG A 68 -8.57 -2.83 31.50
C ARG A 68 -9.50 -1.74 30.96
N ALA A 69 -9.14 -1.14 29.82
CA ALA A 69 -9.98 -0.18 29.11
C ALA A 69 -11.13 -0.88 28.38
N GLY A 70 -10.83 -2.05 27.80
CA GLY A 70 -11.79 -3.01 27.27
C GLY A 70 -11.74 -3.22 25.79
N LEU A 71 -12.24 -4.38 25.36
CA LEU A 71 -12.22 -4.87 23.99
C LEU A 71 -13.61 -4.82 23.38
N LEU A 72 -13.66 -4.72 22.05
CA LEU A 72 -14.93 -4.83 21.31
C LEU A 72 -15.61 -6.18 21.57
N ASP A 73 -14.83 -7.27 21.63
CA ASP A 73 -15.36 -8.64 21.80
C ASP A 73 -15.89 -8.94 23.21
N GLU A 74 -15.89 -7.96 24.13
CA GLU A 74 -16.73 -8.02 25.34
C GLU A 74 -18.22 -7.83 25.03
N LEU A 75 -18.49 -7.23 23.86
CA LEU A 75 -19.80 -7.00 23.30
C LEU A 75 -20.01 -7.89 22.06
N GLY A 76 -21.27 -8.20 21.76
CA GLY A 76 -21.64 -9.09 20.67
C GLY A 76 -23.06 -8.86 20.17
N TRP A 77 -23.38 -9.42 19.02
CA TRP A 77 -24.75 -9.42 18.52
C TRP A 77 -25.09 -10.82 18.01
N ASP A 78 -25.85 -11.57 18.79
CA ASP A 78 -26.10 -13.00 18.55
C ASP A 78 -26.61 -13.27 17.13
N ALA A 79 -27.56 -12.46 16.64
CA ALA A 79 -28.09 -12.59 15.28
C ALA A 79 -27.03 -12.40 14.19
N LEU A 80 -26.06 -11.52 14.42
CA LEU A 80 -24.92 -11.30 13.53
C LEU A 80 -23.95 -12.47 13.59
N ASP A 81 -23.64 -12.97 14.79
CA ASP A 81 -22.74 -14.10 14.97
C ASP A 81 -23.30 -15.39 14.34
N GLU A 82 -24.59 -15.65 14.52
CA GLU A 82 -25.29 -16.77 13.89
C GLU A 82 -25.29 -16.65 12.36
N ALA A 83 -25.61 -15.47 11.82
CA ALA A 83 -25.57 -15.22 10.38
C ALA A 83 -24.15 -15.39 9.82
N ALA A 84 -23.15 -14.87 10.52
CA ALA A 84 -21.74 -14.98 10.15
C ALA A 84 -21.24 -16.43 10.20
N ALA A 85 -21.69 -17.24 11.16
CA ALA A 85 -21.34 -18.65 11.26
C ALA A 85 -21.96 -19.48 10.13
N GLU A 86 -23.18 -19.14 9.69
CA GLU A 86 -23.88 -19.85 8.63
C GLU A 86 -23.27 -19.58 7.24
N LEU A 87 -22.80 -18.36 7.00
CA LEU A 87 -22.26 -17.96 5.71
C LEU A 87 -20.87 -18.59 5.46
N LYS A 88 -20.70 -19.06 4.22
CA LYS A 88 -19.46 -19.68 3.72
C LYS A 88 -18.71 -18.73 2.81
N GLY A 89 -17.38 -18.83 2.84
CA GLY A 89 -16.49 -18.00 2.04
C GLY A 89 -16.42 -16.57 2.56
N GLU A 90 -16.16 -15.64 1.65
CA GLU A 90 -16.12 -14.20 1.93
C GLU A 90 -17.52 -13.67 2.24
N THR A 91 -17.59 -12.75 3.19
CA THR A 91 -18.84 -12.23 3.75
C THR A 91 -18.82 -10.72 3.90
N TRP A 92 -19.92 -10.06 3.59
CA TRP A 92 -20.05 -8.60 3.64
C TRP A 92 -21.34 -8.20 4.34
N CYS A 93 -21.41 -6.92 4.72
CA CYS A 93 -22.59 -6.35 5.34
C CYS A 93 -23.06 -5.05 4.65
N ARG A 94 -24.37 -4.83 4.57
CA ARG A 94 -24.98 -3.64 3.95
C ARG A 94 -26.10 -3.09 4.83
N ALA A 95 -26.09 -1.78 5.03
CA ALA A 95 -27.00 -1.08 5.91
C ALA A 95 -28.35 -0.73 5.26
N SER A 96 -29.42 -0.98 6.01
CA SER A 96 -30.79 -0.50 5.81
C SER A 96 -31.42 -0.22 7.18
N TRP A 97 -30.90 0.78 7.92
CA TRP A 97 -31.21 1.01 9.34
C TRP A 97 -32.73 0.91 9.64
N PRO A 98 -33.13 0.08 10.63
CA PRO A 98 -32.29 -0.71 11.55
C PRO A 98 -31.97 -2.15 11.12
N VAL A 99 -32.17 -2.51 9.86
CA VAL A 99 -31.89 -3.86 9.33
C VAL A 99 -30.50 -3.92 8.71
N LEU A 100 -29.71 -4.93 9.09
CA LEU A 100 -28.42 -5.25 8.48
C LEU A 100 -28.59 -6.43 7.53
N THR A 101 -28.18 -6.28 6.28
CA THR A 101 -28.00 -7.42 5.39
C THR A 101 -26.60 -7.97 5.58
N VAL A 102 -26.47 -9.24 5.94
CA VAL A 102 -25.21 -9.99 5.97
C VAL A 102 -25.24 -10.98 4.80
N HIS A 103 -24.22 -11.02 3.95
CA HIS A 103 -24.26 -11.86 2.74
C HIS A 103 -22.89 -12.39 2.31
N SER A 104 -22.89 -13.53 1.63
CA SER A 104 -21.76 -14.04 0.86
C SER A 104 -22.04 -13.91 -0.64
N ARG A 105 -21.23 -14.56 -1.50
CA ARG A 105 -21.50 -14.63 -2.94
C ARG A 105 -22.76 -15.42 -3.30
N THR A 106 -23.29 -16.22 -2.38
CA THR A 106 -24.37 -17.18 -2.67
C THR A 106 -25.62 -17.03 -1.82
N LYS A 107 -25.54 -16.33 -0.68
CA LYS A 107 -26.67 -16.19 0.25
C LYS A 107 -26.64 -14.82 0.93
N ALA A 108 -27.81 -14.24 1.17
CA ALA A 108 -28.02 -13.06 2.00
C ALA A 108 -29.01 -13.35 3.12
N ILE A 109 -28.79 -12.71 4.28
CA ILE A 109 -29.58 -12.82 5.50
C ILE A 109 -29.82 -11.40 5.99
N ALA A 110 -31.07 -11.02 6.19
CA ALA A 110 -31.45 -9.77 6.83
C ALA A 110 -31.65 -10.01 8.32
N ILE A 111 -30.96 -9.24 9.16
CA ILE A 111 -31.08 -9.28 10.62
C ILE A 111 -31.52 -7.90 11.13
N GLY A 112 -32.49 -7.89 12.04
CA GLY A 112 -32.88 -6.71 12.81
C GLY A 112 -32.48 -6.87 14.27
N PRO A 113 -32.77 -5.88 15.12
CA PRO A 113 -32.35 -5.89 16.52
C PRO A 113 -32.85 -7.12 17.29
N ALA A 114 -34.04 -7.61 16.95
CA ALA A 114 -34.68 -8.77 17.58
C ALA A 114 -34.27 -10.13 16.97
N GLY A 115 -33.43 -10.17 15.94
CA GLY A 115 -33.01 -11.41 15.29
C GLY A 115 -33.16 -11.43 13.77
N ARG A 116 -33.16 -12.64 13.20
CA ARG A 116 -33.31 -12.85 11.75
C ARG A 116 -34.69 -12.44 11.26
N ILE A 117 -34.73 -11.70 10.15
CA ILE A 117 -35.96 -11.23 9.48
C ILE A 117 -36.25 -12.04 8.22
N ALA A 118 -35.26 -12.20 7.35
CA ALA A 118 -35.43 -12.85 6.06
C ALA A 118 -34.11 -13.42 5.53
N GLU A 119 -34.19 -14.28 4.53
CA GLU A 119 -33.02 -14.77 3.80
C GLU A 119 -33.31 -14.97 2.32
N HIS A 120 -32.26 -14.97 1.51
CA HIS A 120 -32.36 -15.21 0.08
C HIS A 120 -31.11 -15.90 -0.45
N ARG A 121 -31.28 -16.96 -1.26
CA ARG A 121 -30.20 -17.57 -2.03
C ARG A 121 -30.00 -16.77 -3.32
N LEU A 122 -28.80 -16.24 -3.51
CA LEU A 122 -28.48 -15.37 -4.63
C LEU A 122 -28.43 -16.17 -5.94
N ARG A 123 -29.04 -15.62 -7.00
CA ARG A 123 -28.77 -15.99 -8.40
C ARG A 123 -27.45 -15.39 -8.85
N VAL A 124 -26.46 -16.24 -9.08
CA VAL A 124 -25.14 -15.86 -9.60
C VAL A 124 -25.14 -16.03 -11.13
N PRO A 125 -24.77 -15.00 -11.91
CA PRO A 125 -24.68 -15.11 -13.36
C PRO A 125 -23.67 -16.19 -13.80
N LYS A 126 -23.98 -16.96 -14.85
CA LYS A 126 -23.16 -18.11 -15.28
C LYS A 126 -21.68 -17.78 -15.55
N ALA A 127 -21.40 -16.59 -16.10
CA ALA A 127 -20.04 -16.16 -16.42
C ALA A 127 -19.25 -15.64 -15.20
N ALA A 128 -19.88 -15.50 -14.02
CA ALA A 128 -19.26 -14.88 -12.85
C ALA A 128 -18.01 -15.62 -12.37
N GLY A 129 -17.95 -16.94 -12.52
CA GLY A 129 -16.79 -17.75 -12.11
C GLY A 129 -15.49 -17.47 -12.88
N GLN A 130 -15.56 -16.73 -14.00
CA GLN A 130 -14.39 -16.34 -14.80
C GLN A 130 -13.81 -14.97 -14.38
N PHE A 131 -14.50 -14.26 -13.48
CA PHE A 131 -14.12 -12.90 -13.08
C PHE A 131 -14.13 -12.78 -11.56
N HIS A 132 -13.30 -11.89 -11.04
CA HIS A 132 -13.48 -11.42 -9.66
C HIS A 132 -14.82 -10.68 -9.57
N HIS A 133 -15.73 -11.15 -8.72
CA HIS A 133 -17.06 -10.56 -8.57
C HIS A 133 -17.53 -10.63 -7.11
N ASP A 134 -17.98 -9.49 -6.59
CA ASP A 134 -18.59 -9.41 -5.27
C ASP A 134 -19.99 -8.78 -5.43
N PRO A 135 -21.07 -9.52 -5.11
CA PRO A 135 -22.40 -8.95 -5.19
C PRO A 135 -22.58 -7.90 -4.08
N GLU A 136 -23.38 -6.88 -4.33
CA GLU A 136 -23.90 -6.00 -3.27
C GLU A 136 -25.37 -6.31 -3.04
N VAL A 137 -25.78 -6.51 -1.79
CA VAL A 137 -27.15 -6.93 -1.45
C VAL A 137 -27.76 -6.00 -0.41
N TYR A 138 -28.90 -5.40 -0.71
CA TYR A 138 -29.57 -4.42 0.15
C TYR A 138 -30.98 -4.88 0.52
N PHE A 139 -31.35 -4.80 1.80
CA PHE A 139 -32.71 -5.11 2.24
C PHE A 139 -33.64 -3.88 2.09
N SER A 140 -34.85 -4.09 1.58
CA SER A 140 -35.90 -3.06 1.47
C SER A 140 -37.26 -3.74 1.36
N ASP A 141 -38.23 -3.35 2.20
CA ASP A 141 -39.64 -3.76 2.09
C ASP A 141 -39.83 -5.30 2.05
N GLY A 142 -39.14 -6.03 2.95
CA GLY A 142 -39.21 -7.49 3.01
C GLY A 142 -38.46 -8.22 1.89
N GLN A 143 -37.75 -7.50 1.03
CA GLN A 143 -37.08 -8.02 -0.16
C GLN A 143 -35.59 -7.65 -0.18
N PHE A 144 -34.82 -8.37 -0.99
CA PHE A 144 -33.43 -8.06 -1.27
C PHE A 144 -33.29 -7.52 -2.69
N LEU A 145 -32.64 -6.37 -2.83
CA LEU A 145 -32.07 -5.90 -4.09
C LEU A 145 -30.66 -6.48 -4.22
N VAL A 146 -30.42 -7.28 -5.25
CA VAL A 146 -29.12 -7.91 -5.50
C VAL A 146 -28.47 -7.25 -6.71
N CYS A 147 -27.24 -6.81 -6.55
CA CYS A 147 -26.46 -6.11 -7.55
C CYS A 147 -25.19 -6.89 -7.90
N HIS A 148 -24.97 -7.20 -9.16
CA HIS A 148 -23.74 -7.81 -9.68
C HIS A 148 -22.96 -6.79 -10.51
N TYR A 149 -21.63 -6.88 -10.44
CA TYR A 149 -20.72 -6.23 -11.38
C TYR A 149 -19.79 -7.29 -11.95
N ILE A 150 -19.95 -7.62 -13.22
CA ILE A 150 -19.21 -8.70 -13.89
C ILE A 150 -18.75 -8.20 -15.26
N ASN A 151 -17.45 -8.26 -15.53
CA ASN A 151 -16.86 -7.89 -16.81
C ASN A 151 -17.32 -6.53 -17.36
N GLY A 152 -17.29 -5.49 -16.51
CA GLY A 152 -17.70 -4.14 -16.89
C GLY A 152 -19.23 -3.91 -16.95
N GLN A 153 -20.04 -4.94 -16.71
CA GLN A 153 -21.50 -4.85 -16.75
C GLN A 153 -22.11 -4.96 -15.35
N GLN A 154 -22.96 -4.01 -15.00
CA GLN A 154 -23.72 -4.02 -13.75
C GLN A 154 -25.16 -4.52 -13.99
N THR A 155 -25.60 -5.55 -13.25
CA THR A 155 -26.95 -6.13 -13.37
C THR A 155 -27.63 -6.28 -12.02
N HIS A 156 -28.90 -5.92 -11.94
CA HIS A 156 -29.67 -5.93 -10.70
C HIS A 156 -30.95 -6.78 -10.84
N TYR A 157 -31.41 -7.37 -9.73
CA TYR A 157 -32.73 -8.00 -9.62
C TYR A 157 -33.28 -7.86 -8.19
N TRP A 158 -34.60 -8.05 -8.06
CA TRP A 158 -35.29 -8.13 -6.77
C TRP A 158 -35.57 -9.58 -6.38
N SER A 159 -35.43 -9.93 -5.10
CA SER A 159 -35.52 -11.33 -4.64
C SER A 159 -36.88 -12.00 -4.86
N ASN A 160 -37.96 -11.23 -5.05
CA ASN A 160 -39.30 -11.73 -5.37
C ASN A 160 -39.49 -12.03 -6.86
N THR A 161 -38.70 -11.40 -7.74
CA THR A 161 -38.66 -11.66 -9.19
C THR A 161 -37.22 -11.87 -9.66
N PRO A 162 -36.53 -12.92 -9.17
CA PRO A 162 -35.09 -13.10 -9.40
C PRO A 162 -34.71 -13.37 -10.86
N ASP A 163 -35.67 -13.75 -11.70
CA ASP A 163 -35.49 -13.95 -13.14
C ASP A 163 -35.62 -12.65 -13.96
N GLU A 164 -36.13 -11.57 -13.34
CA GLU A 164 -36.25 -10.26 -13.96
C GLU A 164 -35.01 -9.40 -13.66
N THR A 165 -33.98 -9.55 -14.48
CA THR A 165 -32.76 -8.73 -14.38
C THR A 165 -32.83 -7.47 -15.24
N PHE A 166 -32.27 -6.36 -14.75
CA PHE A 166 -32.04 -5.18 -15.58
C PHE A 166 -30.57 -4.74 -15.54
N VAL A 167 -30.09 -4.23 -16.68
CA VAL A 167 -28.71 -3.75 -16.85
C VAL A 167 -28.65 -2.27 -16.45
N VAL A 168 -27.72 -1.93 -15.56
CA VAL A 168 -27.45 -0.56 -15.14
C VAL A 168 -26.34 0.03 -15.99
N LYS A 169 -26.67 1.11 -16.71
CA LYS A 169 -25.69 1.86 -17.50
C LYS A 169 -24.96 2.88 -16.63
N PRO A 170 -23.70 3.24 -16.96
CA PRO A 170 -22.99 4.31 -16.28
C PRO A 170 -23.84 5.58 -16.15
N GLY A 171 -23.84 6.19 -14.96
CA GLY A 171 -24.60 7.41 -14.66
C GLY A 171 -26.05 7.21 -14.25
N MET A 172 -26.65 6.01 -14.42
CA MET A 172 -28.00 5.73 -13.95
C MET A 172 -28.07 5.71 -12.42
N TRP A 173 -27.11 5.05 -11.77
CA TRP A 173 -27.13 4.82 -10.32
C TRP A 173 -25.87 5.42 -9.68
N LYS A 174 -25.86 6.75 -9.49
CA LYS A 174 -24.70 7.49 -8.95
C LYS A 174 -24.32 7.05 -7.53
N SER A 175 -25.26 6.47 -6.80
CA SER A 175 -25.08 5.81 -5.49
C SER A 175 -23.95 4.77 -5.46
N PHE A 176 -23.61 4.16 -6.61
CA PHE A 176 -22.59 3.12 -6.72
C PHE A 176 -21.26 3.60 -7.33
N SER A 177 -21.25 4.80 -7.95
CA SER A 177 -20.17 5.22 -8.86
C SER A 177 -19.26 6.33 -8.30
N TYR A 178 -19.60 6.96 -7.16
CA TYR A 178 -18.85 8.12 -6.66
C TYR A 178 -18.65 8.07 -5.13
N GLY A 179 -17.46 8.52 -4.70
CA GLY A 179 -16.92 8.41 -3.35
C GLY A 179 -17.75 8.98 -2.20
N ARG A 180 -17.35 8.49 -1.00
CA ARG A 180 -18.02 8.54 0.31
C ARG A 180 -19.39 7.85 0.32
N ARG A 181 -19.35 6.51 0.36
CA ARG A 181 -20.45 5.69 0.91
C ARG A 181 -20.69 6.17 2.34
N ASP A 182 -21.95 6.30 2.79
CA ASP A 182 -22.25 6.67 4.19
C ASP A 182 -21.45 5.76 5.14
N PRO A 183 -20.40 6.28 5.80
CA PRO A 183 -19.42 5.43 6.46
C PRO A 183 -20.01 4.79 7.72
N HIS A 184 -21.03 5.41 8.32
CA HIS A 184 -21.59 4.99 9.59
C HIS A 184 -22.72 3.97 9.42
N GLY A 185 -23.41 3.94 8.27
CA GLY A 185 -24.49 3.00 8.02
C GLY A 185 -25.88 3.49 8.47
N TYR A 186 -26.05 4.79 8.65
CA TYR A 186 -27.35 5.45 8.85
C TYR A 186 -28.11 5.65 7.53
N THR A 187 -28.21 4.59 6.73
CA THR A 187 -29.11 4.58 5.57
C THR A 187 -30.49 4.09 6.00
N PHE A 188 -31.40 5.02 6.27
CA PHE A 188 -32.70 4.73 6.87
C PHE A 188 -33.67 3.98 5.96
N MET A 189 -34.65 3.30 6.58
CA MET A 189 -35.91 2.93 5.95
C MET A 189 -36.96 4.01 6.19
N ALA A 190 -37.73 4.34 5.17
CA ALA A 190 -38.91 5.19 5.28
C ALA A 190 -40.04 4.45 6.03
N PRO A 191 -41.06 5.16 6.53
CA PRO A 191 -42.17 4.55 7.29
C PRO A 191 -42.93 3.43 6.57
N ASN A 192 -42.88 3.39 5.23
CA ASN A 192 -43.44 2.31 4.42
C ASN A 192 -42.54 1.06 4.33
N GLY A 193 -41.46 0.97 5.11
CA GLY A 193 -40.52 -0.15 5.12
C GLY A 193 -39.50 -0.15 3.99
N ARG A 194 -39.54 0.85 3.08
CA ARG A 194 -38.60 0.94 1.95
C ARG A 194 -37.34 1.70 2.30
N ARG A 195 -36.20 1.18 1.88
CA ARG A 195 -34.89 1.77 2.10
C ARG A 195 -34.73 3.08 1.31
N PHE A 196 -34.04 4.07 1.87
CA PHE A 196 -33.54 5.21 1.09
C PHE A 196 -32.36 4.81 0.18
N MET A 197 -32.23 5.51 -0.95
CA MET A 197 -31.06 5.45 -1.82
C MET A 197 -30.72 6.85 -2.33
N GLY A 198 -29.70 7.46 -1.74
CA GLY A 198 -29.57 8.92 -1.70
C GLY A 198 -30.72 9.52 -0.89
N HIS A 199 -31.26 10.65 -1.33
CA HIS A 199 -32.41 11.31 -0.68
C HIS A 199 -33.79 10.81 -1.16
N LYS A 200 -33.87 9.67 -1.86
CA LYS A 200 -35.13 9.12 -2.39
C LYS A 200 -35.41 7.72 -1.86
N VAL A 201 -36.68 7.41 -1.61
CA VAL A 201 -37.12 6.06 -1.26
C VAL A 201 -36.99 5.13 -2.49
N LEU A 202 -36.31 4.00 -2.31
CA LEU A 202 -36.11 2.99 -3.34
C LEU A 202 -37.45 2.33 -3.70
N LYS A 203 -37.83 2.38 -4.98
CA LYS A 203 -39.02 1.71 -5.51
C LYS A 203 -38.59 0.59 -6.46
N THR A 204 -39.39 -0.46 -6.52
CA THR A 204 -39.25 -1.47 -7.59
C THR A 204 -39.33 -0.78 -8.95
N GLY A 205 -38.40 -1.10 -9.85
CA GLY A 205 -38.30 -0.47 -11.17
C GLY A 205 -37.63 0.91 -11.21
N THR A 206 -37.11 1.43 -10.09
CA THR A 206 -36.34 2.69 -10.10
C THR A 206 -35.12 2.56 -11.02
N ARG A 207 -35.01 3.46 -12.00
CA ARG A 207 -33.92 3.45 -12.99
C ARG A 207 -32.86 4.53 -12.74
N GLN A 208 -33.15 5.56 -11.97
CA GLN A 208 -32.22 6.66 -11.70
C GLN A 208 -32.12 6.97 -10.22
N LEU A 209 -30.89 6.99 -9.70
CA LEU A 209 -30.61 7.22 -8.28
C LEU A 209 -29.44 8.20 -8.10
N GLY A 210 -29.61 9.11 -7.13
CA GLY A 210 -28.60 10.09 -6.74
C GLY A 210 -27.44 9.49 -5.97
N PRO A 211 -26.43 10.28 -5.57
CA PRO A 211 -25.33 9.79 -4.74
C PRO A 211 -25.82 9.40 -3.34
N GLN A 212 -25.15 8.43 -2.72
CA GLN A 212 -25.32 8.13 -1.30
C GLN A 212 -24.57 9.18 -0.47
N ARG A 213 -25.19 9.64 0.62
CA ARG A 213 -24.62 10.59 1.59
C ARG A 213 -25.12 10.28 2.99
N HIS A 214 -24.50 10.92 3.98
CA HIS A 214 -24.88 10.81 5.38
C HIS A 214 -26.30 11.38 5.62
N MET A 215 -27.01 10.82 6.60
CA MET A 215 -28.41 11.16 6.89
C MET A 215 -28.67 11.23 8.40
N PHE A 216 -29.68 11.99 8.78
CA PHE A 216 -30.19 12.09 10.16
C PHE A 216 -31.68 11.77 10.19
N HIS A 217 -32.17 11.26 11.33
CA HIS A 217 -33.59 11.00 11.56
C HIS A 217 -33.97 11.23 13.03
N ASP A 218 -34.84 12.20 13.28
CA ASP A 218 -35.32 12.59 14.63
C ASP A 218 -36.63 11.88 15.03
N GLY A 219 -37.03 10.87 14.26
CA GLY A 219 -38.28 10.14 14.45
C GLY A 219 -39.50 10.69 13.73
N GLN A 220 -39.41 11.90 13.16
CA GLN A 220 -40.44 12.50 12.31
C GLN A 220 -39.91 12.80 10.91
N ASP A 221 -38.74 13.41 10.85
CA ASP A 221 -38.13 13.97 9.65
C ASP A 221 -36.77 13.36 9.33
N PHE A 222 -36.43 13.40 8.05
CA PHE A 222 -35.14 12.92 7.55
C PHE A 222 -34.36 14.09 6.98
N TRP A 223 -33.06 14.15 7.28
CA TRP A 223 -32.15 15.12 6.67
C TRP A 223 -31.09 14.39 5.84
N TRP A 224 -30.71 15.00 4.73
CA TRP A 224 -29.67 14.51 3.84
C TRP A 224 -28.53 15.51 3.77
N TYR A 225 -27.30 15.01 3.91
CA TYR A 225 -26.09 15.80 3.83
C TYR A 225 -25.69 16.09 2.39
N GLU A 226 -25.61 17.37 2.03
CA GLU A 226 -25.06 17.86 0.78
C GLU A 226 -23.70 18.52 1.03
N THR A 227 -22.76 18.39 0.09
CA THR A 227 -21.50 19.12 0.13
C THR A 227 -21.16 19.67 -1.25
N ASP A 228 -20.74 20.91 -1.28
CA ASP A 228 -20.24 21.61 -2.49
C ASP A 228 -18.71 21.51 -2.65
N GLY A 229 -18.03 20.81 -1.73
CA GLY A 229 -16.57 20.64 -1.69
C GLY A 229 -15.85 21.56 -0.69
N LEU A 230 -16.48 22.66 -0.25
CA LEU A 230 -15.91 23.59 0.75
C LEU A 230 -16.71 23.60 2.05
N ARG A 231 -18.02 23.39 1.99
CA ARG A 231 -18.90 23.33 3.16
C ARG A 231 -19.95 22.23 3.01
N GLY A 232 -20.45 21.78 4.15
CA GLY A 232 -21.54 20.80 4.23
C GLY A 232 -22.83 21.47 4.70
N THR A 233 -23.96 21.12 4.09
CA THR A 233 -25.29 21.58 4.50
C THR A 233 -26.24 20.39 4.66
N LEU A 234 -27.18 20.52 5.60
CA LEU A 234 -28.26 19.55 5.77
C LEU A 234 -29.52 20.07 5.09
N HIS A 235 -30.24 19.15 4.45
CA HIS A 235 -31.50 19.44 3.78
C HIS A 235 -32.57 18.46 4.24
N ARG A 236 -33.70 18.98 4.72
CA ARG A 236 -34.86 18.15 5.07
C ARG A 236 -35.41 17.49 3.80
N ILE A 237 -35.72 16.19 3.90
CA ILE A 237 -36.25 15.38 2.81
C ILE A 237 -37.76 15.34 2.95
N ASN A 238 -38.49 15.60 1.86
CA ASN A 238 -39.90 15.21 1.79
C ASN A 238 -39.98 13.70 1.47
N PRO A 239 -40.42 12.84 2.40
CA PRO A 239 -40.38 11.39 2.20
C PRO A 239 -41.34 10.90 1.10
N ALA A 240 -42.37 11.67 0.72
CA ALA A 240 -43.36 11.25 -0.27
C ALA A 240 -42.81 11.29 -1.71
N ASN A 241 -42.02 12.31 -2.04
CA ASN A 241 -41.50 12.57 -3.39
C ASN A 241 -39.96 12.61 -3.46
N GLY A 242 -39.27 12.66 -2.31
CA GLY A 242 -37.82 12.74 -2.20
C GLY A 242 -37.25 14.10 -2.64
N THR A 243 -38.01 15.19 -2.58
CA THR A 243 -37.47 16.54 -2.82
C THR A 243 -36.77 17.07 -1.57
N LEU A 244 -35.68 17.81 -1.77
CA LEU A 244 -34.95 18.48 -0.70
C LEU A 244 -35.52 19.88 -0.45
N GLY A 245 -35.72 20.22 0.83
CA GLY A 245 -36.08 21.56 1.27
C GLY A 245 -34.88 22.54 1.31
N PRO A 246 -35.09 23.76 1.81
CA PRO A 246 -33.99 24.69 2.09
C PRO A 246 -33.01 24.09 3.11
N ALA A 247 -31.82 24.70 3.22
CA ALA A 247 -30.82 24.28 4.20
C ALA A 247 -31.38 24.45 5.62
N GLU A 248 -31.41 23.36 6.37
CA GLU A 248 -32.02 23.24 7.70
C GLU A 248 -31.37 22.07 8.44
N HIS A 249 -31.12 22.22 9.73
CA HIS A 249 -30.59 21.17 10.61
C HIS A 249 -31.64 20.73 11.63
N PRO A 250 -31.59 19.49 12.16
CA PRO A 250 -32.42 19.10 13.28
C PRO A 250 -32.08 19.92 14.54
N ASP A 251 -33.04 20.08 15.45
CA ASP A 251 -32.86 20.79 16.74
C ASP A 251 -31.69 20.23 17.57
N PHE A 252 -31.41 18.94 17.42
CA PHE A 252 -30.27 18.26 18.05
C PHE A 252 -28.90 18.92 17.72
N LEU A 253 -28.82 19.57 16.56
CA LEU A 253 -27.67 20.30 16.04
C LEU A 253 -27.91 21.82 16.03
N ASP A 254 -28.64 22.36 17.01
CA ASP A 254 -28.84 23.81 17.16
C ASP A 254 -27.49 24.56 17.29
N PRO A 255 -27.18 25.52 16.39
CA PRO A 255 -25.98 26.35 16.48
C PRO A 255 -25.81 27.13 17.78
N SER A 256 -26.89 27.36 18.55
CA SER A 256 -26.82 28.01 19.87
C SER A 256 -25.98 27.23 20.90
N LEU A 257 -25.71 25.95 20.63
CA LEU A 257 -24.93 25.04 21.46
C LEU A 257 -23.43 25.01 21.12
N LEU A 258 -23.01 25.76 20.08
CA LEU A 258 -21.62 25.89 19.68
C LEU A 258 -20.90 26.96 20.49
N ASN A 259 -19.64 26.71 20.83
CA ASN A 259 -18.76 27.75 21.36
C ASN A 259 -18.31 28.70 20.22
N PRO A 260 -17.85 29.92 20.55
CA PRO A 260 -17.25 30.80 19.56
C PRO A 260 -16.08 30.12 18.83
N GLY A 261 -16.11 30.09 17.50
CA GLY A 261 -15.06 29.47 16.67
C GLY A 261 -15.38 28.03 16.21
N GLU A 262 -16.38 27.38 16.81
CA GLU A 262 -16.76 26.02 16.46
C GLU A 262 -17.75 25.95 15.29
N GLU A 263 -17.74 24.81 14.61
CA GLU A 263 -18.78 24.39 13.68
C GLU A 263 -19.13 22.92 13.86
N TRP A 264 -20.37 22.56 13.52
CA TRP A 264 -20.78 21.15 13.52
C TRP A 264 -20.04 20.36 12.43
N ASP A 265 -19.49 19.23 12.83
CA ASP A 265 -19.10 18.18 11.88
C ASP A 265 -20.31 17.26 11.65
N PHE A 266 -21.02 17.52 10.57
CA PHE A 266 -22.18 16.72 10.17
C PHE A 266 -21.84 15.30 9.73
N THR A 267 -20.59 15.01 9.37
CA THR A 267 -20.20 13.65 8.95
C THR A 267 -19.84 12.77 10.13
N ASP A 268 -19.36 13.36 11.22
CA ASP A 268 -19.02 12.69 12.48
C ASP A 268 -20.21 12.67 13.47
N SER A 269 -21.19 13.55 13.28
CA SER A 269 -22.43 13.57 14.06
C SER A 269 -23.43 12.52 13.56
N SER A 270 -24.33 12.06 14.43
CA SER A 270 -25.42 11.15 14.08
C SER A 270 -26.67 11.38 14.93
N LEU A 271 -27.84 11.12 14.35
CA LEU A 271 -29.12 11.10 15.04
C LEU A 271 -30.03 10.06 14.39
N ALA A 272 -30.56 9.14 15.18
CA ALA A 272 -31.51 8.14 14.74
C ALA A 272 -32.55 7.83 15.82
N LYS A 273 -33.78 7.57 15.41
CA LYS A 273 -34.78 6.92 16.27
C LYS A 273 -34.37 5.49 16.58
N LEU A 274 -34.45 5.12 17.85
CA LEU A 274 -34.21 3.76 18.32
C LEU A 274 -35.38 2.85 17.88
N PRO A 275 -35.11 1.65 17.35
CA PRO A 275 -36.17 0.73 16.92
C PRO A 275 -37.02 0.26 18.10
N GLU A 276 -38.28 -0.08 17.82
CA GLU A 276 -39.17 -0.68 18.82
C GLU A 276 -38.56 -1.96 19.41
N GLY A 277 -38.69 -2.14 20.72
CA GLY A 277 -38.14 -3.29 21.45
C GLY A 277 -36.67 -3.17 21.86
N VAL A 278 -35.95 -2.16 21.38
CA VAL A 278 -34.57 -1.86 21.83
C VAL A 278 -34.65 -0.84 22.96
N THR A 279 -34.17 -1.21 24.16
CA THR A 279 -34.32 -0.41 25.39
C THR A 279 -33.04 0.30 25.82
N GLY A 280 -31.91 0.01 25.20
CA GLY A 280 -30.62 0.61 25.53
C GLY A 280 -29.60 0.38 24.43
N SER A 281 -28.45 1.03 24.57
CA SER A 281 -27.36 0.92 23.60
C SER A 281 -26.01 1.09 24.29
N PRO A 282 -24.97 0.31 23.94
CA PRO A 282 -23.61 0.56 24.41
C PRO A 282 -22.99 1.83 23.81
N LEU A 283 -23.66 2.46 22.85
CA LEU A 283 -23.31 3.79 22.33
C LEU A 283 -24.27 4.88 22.85
N GLY A 284 -24.90 4.66 24.02
CA GLY A 284 -25.82 5.60 24.66
C GLY A 284 -27.18 5.72 23.96
N SER A 285 -28.22 6.01 24.75
CA SER A 285 -29.57 6.29 24.25
C SER A 285 -30.36 7.14 25.23
N ALA A 286 -31.19 8.06 24.73
CA ALA A 286 -32.07 8.88 25.56
C ALA A 286 -33.37 9.20 24.83
N GLY A 287 -34.50 9.17 25.54
CA GLY A 287 -35.81 9.56 25.00
C GLY A 287 -36.31 8.76 23.79
N GLY A 288 -35.81 7.54 23.57
CA GLY A 288 -36.13 6.73 22.37
C GLY A 288 -35.24 7.02 21.16
N TYR A 289 -34.12 7.69 21.37
CA TYR A 289 -33.17 8.10 20.33
C TYR A 289 -31.75 7.66 20.64
N VAL A 290 -30.95 7.56 19.58
CA VAL A 290 -29.50 7.36 19.63
C VAL A 290 -28.82 8.43 18.79
N GLY A 291 -27.59 8.78 19.16
CA GLY A 291 -26.84 9.78 18.42
C GLY A 291 -25.71 10.41 19.22
N MET A 292 -24.90 11.17 18.50
CA MET A 292 -23.81 11.97 19.04
C MET A 292 -23.65 13.20 18.17
N ARG A 293 -23.41 14.36 18.77
CA ARG A 293 -23.03 15.58 18.06
C ARG A 293 -21.55 15.85 18.23
N VAL A 294 -20.91 16.31 17.16
CA VAL A 294 -19.48 16.58 17.10
C VAL A 294 -19.27 17.97 16.54
N ALA A 295 -18.57 18.82 17.30
CA ALA A 295 -18.16 20.15 16.90
C ALA A 295 -16.64 20.19 16.74
N ARG A 296 -16.16 20.96 15.78
CA ARG A 296 -14.73 21.21 15.55
C ARG A 296 -14.44 22.69 15.64
N ASP A 297 -13.38 23.03 16.37
CA ASP A 297 -12.85 24.38 16.42
C ASP A 297 -12.02 24.68 15.16
N ARG A 298 -12.27 25.82 14.52
CA ARG A 298 -11.67 26.18 13.23
C ARG A 298 -10.19 26.55 13.31
N ASP A 299 -9.72 27.00 14.48
CA ASP A 299 -8.39 27.55 14.65
C ASP A 299 -7.44 26.53 15.28
N THR A 300 -7.92 25.80 16.28
CA THR A 300 -7.15 24.85 17.08
C THR A 300 -7.29 23.41 16.60
N TRP A 301 -8.30 23.11 15.78
CA TRP A 301 -8.71 21.77 15.39
C TRP A 301 -9.18 20.90 16.56
N SER A 302 -9.46 21.45 17.74
CA SER A 302 -10.03 20.66 18.84
C SER A 302 -11.41 20.10 18.46
N VAL A 303 -11.72 18.91 18.96
CA VAL A 303 -12.97 18.21 18.67
C VAL A 303 -13.73 18.03 19.96
N ARG A 304 -14.90 18.65 20.04
CA ARG A 304 -15.85 18.50 21.14
C ARG A 304 -16.96 17.56 20.72
N TYR A 305 -17.31 16.62 21.58
CA TYR A 305 -18.35 15.63 21.30
C TYR A 305 -19.32 15.51 22.47
N GLU A 306 -20.57 15.19 22.17
CA GLU A 306 -21.61 14.95 23.17
C GLU A 306 -22.58 13.87 22.65
N ARG A 307 -22.69 12.79 23.40
CA ARG A 307 -23.62 11.69 23.16
C ARG A 307 -25.00 12.06 23.66
N ILE A 308 -26.04 11.46 23.08
CA ILE A 308 -27.44 11.83 23.32
C ILE A 308 -27.90 11.70 24.79
N ASP A 309 -27.18 10.92 25.60
CA ASP A 309 -27.40 10.75 27.03
C ASP A 309 -26.65 11.77 27.90
N GLY A 310 -25.97 12.75 27.28
CA GLY A 310 -25.28 13.86 27.93
C GLY A 310 -23.80 13.61 28.24
N VAL A 311 -23.27 12.43 27.95
CA VAL A 311 -21.84 12.16 28.10
C VAL A 311 -21.05 12.94 27.05
N LYS A 312 -20.08 13.75 27.49
CA LYS A 312 -19.34 14.68 26.63
C LYS A 312 -17.86 14.76 26.97
N GLY A 313 -17.06 15.23 26.02
CA GLY A 313 -15.64 15.43 26.19
C GLY A 313 -15.05 16.29 25.06
N GLU A 314 -13.74 16.53 25.15
CA GLU A 314 -12.97 17.30 24.17
C GLU A 314 -11.61 16.62 23.97
N LEU A 315 -11.15 16.58 22.73
CA LEU A 315 -9.83 16.06 22.35
C LEU A 315 -9.13 17.05 21.41
N ASP A 316 -7.79 17.05 21.44
CA ASP A 316 -6.99 17.66 20.36
C ASP A 316 -7.25 16.88 19.06
N GLY A 317 -7.75 17.54 18.01
CA GLY A 317 -8.09 16.88 16.75
C GLY A 317 -6.88 16.60 15.85
N ASN A 318 -5.66 17.01 16.22
CA ASN A 318 -4.47 16.67 15.46
C ASN A 318 -4.29 15.15 15.35
N GLY A 319 -4.38 14.62 14.12
CA GLY A 319 -4.23 13.19 13.85
C GLY A 319 -5.47 12.34 14.15
N ILE A 320 -6.61 12.96 14.45
CA ILE A 320 -7.91 12.29 14.56
C ILE A 320 -8.65 12.40 13.22
N THR A 321 -9.13 11.29 12.67
CA THR A 321 -9.74 11.27 11.33
C THR A 321 -11.26 11.46 11.31
N ALA A 322 -11.99 10.86 12.26
CA ALA A 322 -13.46 10.95 12.40
C ALA A 322 -13.90 10.44 13.79
N ILE A 323 -14.55 11.22 14.66
CA ILE A 323 -15.07 10.72 15.96
C ILE A 323 -16.56 10.42 15.81
N TRP A 324 -17.00 9.20 16.09
CA TRP A 324 -18.38 8.81 15.75
C TRP A 324 -19.14 8.05 16.84
N GLY A 325 -18.52 7.74 17.98
CA GLY A 325 -19.24 7.14 19.10
C GLY A 325 -18.44 7.12 20.40
N LEU A 326 -19.15 6.98 21.52
CA LEU A 326 -18.57 6.66 22.82
C LEU A 326 -19.10 5.29 23.23
N LEU A 327 -18.21 4.33 23.40
CA LEU A 327 -18.54 2.92 23.65
C LEU A 327 -18.45 2.60 25.14
N ASP A 328 -19.60 2.28 25.74
CA ASP A 328 -19.71 1.79 27.10
C ASP A 328 -19.32 0.31 27.14
N ILE A 329 -18.19 0.02 27.79
CA ILE A 329 -17.74 -1.36 28.03
C ILE A 329 -18.32 -1.86 29.35
N PRO A 330 -18.79 -3.12 29.44
CA PRO A 330 -19.37 -3.66 30.66
C PRO A 330 -18.38 -3.60 31.85
N GLY A 331 -18.77 -2.89 32.91
CA GLY A 331 -17.96 -2.73 34.12
C GLY A 331 -16.81 -1.72 34.01
N ALA A 332 -16.67 -1.01 32.88
CA ALA A 332 -15.76 0.14 32.79
C ALA A 332 -16.42 1.39 33.40
N GLU A 333 -15.62 2.24 34.05
CA GLU A 333 -16.10 3.49 34.64
C GLU A 333 -16.31 4.61 33.60
N ARG A 334 -15.65 4.50 32.44
CA ARG A 334 -15.66 5.51 31.39
C ARG A 334 -15.79 4.84 30.02
N PRO A 335 -16.47 5.50 29.05
CA PRO A 335 -16.55 4.99 27.69
C PRO A 335 -15.22 5.13 26.96
N LEU A 336 -15.06 4.31 25.92
CA LEU A 336 -14.00 4.46 24.92
C LEU A 336 -14.45 5.42 23.83
N VAL A 337 -13.60 6.37 23.42
CA VAL A 337 -13.89 7.22 22.26
C VAL A 337 -13.57 6.44 21.00
N LEU A 338 -14.57 6.26 20.13
CA LEU A 338 -14.41 5.59 18.84
C LEU A 338 -14.11 6.60 17.74
N SER A 339 -13.06 6.32 16.98
CA SER A 339 -12.67 7.16 15.85
C SER A 339 -12.20 6.37 14.63
N GLY A 340 -12.08 7.03 13.49
CA GLY A 340 -11.63 6.46 12.23
C GLY A 340 -12.59 5.45 11.62
N GLY A 341 -12.16 4.82 10.54
CA GLY A 341 -12.96 3.85 9.76
C GLY A 341 -13.96 4.46 8.79
N ASP A 342 -13.90 5.78 8.60
CA ASP A 342 -14.72 6.50 7.63
C ASP A 342 -14.20 6.36 6.19
N ARG A 343 -12.92 5.98 6.03
CA ARG A 343 -12.20 5.89 4.76
C ARG A 343 -11.78 4.47 4.44
N LEU A 344 -11.58 4.22 3.14
CA LEU A 344 -11.00 2.97 2.66
C LEU A 344 -9.61 2.79 3.29
N TYR A 345 -9.39 1.64 3.93
CA TYR A 345 -8.17 1.31 4.69
C TYR A 345 -7.91 2.12 5.98
N ASP A 346 -8.87 2.93 6.44
CA ASP A 346 -8.79 3.53 7.77
C ASP A 346 -9.36 2.54 8.80
N PRO A 347 -8.61 2.12 9.84
CA PRO A 347 -9.16 1.29 10.90
C PRO A 347 -10.02 2.11 11.86
N VAL A 348 -10.91 1.43 12.58
CA VAL A 348 -11.54 1.97 13.78
C VAL A 348 -10.54 1.93 14.92
N TYR A 349 -10.42 3.02 15.67
CA TYR A 349 -9.62 3.12 16.88
C TYR A 349 -10.51 3.33 18.09
N ALA A 350 -10.20 2.64 19.19
CA ALA A 350 -10.71 2.99 20.51
C ALA A 350 -9.67 3.75 21.32
N ARG A 351 -10.10 4.84 21.93
CA ARG A 351 -9.23 5.79 22.62
C ARG A 351 -9.66 6.06 24.03
N ASP A 352 -8.68 6.47 24.82
CA ASP A 352 -8.89 7.11 26.09
C ASP A 352 -9.58 8.48 25.91
N PRO A 353 -10.66 8.77 26.65
CA PRO A 353 -11.42 10.01 26.49
C PRO A 353 -10.69 11.27 26.95
N ASP A 354 -9.69 11.15 27.83
CA ASP A 354 -8.96 12.29 28.39
C ASP A 354 -7.66 12.55 27.64
N THR A 355 -6.91 11.48 27.36
CA THR A 355 -5.55 11.57 26.82
C THR A 355 -5.47 11.34 25.32
N GLY A 356 -6.51 10.76 24.72
CA GLY A 356 -6.53 10.37 23.30
C GLY A 356 -5.65 9.15 22.96
N ALA A 357 -5.03 8.51 23.96
CA ALA A 357 -4.20 7.31 23.80
C ALA A 357 -4.98 6.16 23.15
N LEU A 358 -4.33 5.42 22.25
CA LEU A 358 -4.94 4.35 21.48
C LEU A 358 -4.86 3.01 22.22
N TYR A 359 -6.02 2.45 22.58
CA TYR A 359 -6.10 1.13 23.20
C TYR A 359 -6.00 0.01 22.18
N TRP A 360 -6.85 0.02 21.16
CA TRP A 360 -6.88 -1.00 20.11
C TRP A 360 -7.37 -0.42 18.79
N ARG A 361 -7.10 -1.15 17.69
CA ARG A 361 -7.58 -0.81 16.35
C ARG A 361 -8.17 -2.01 15.63
N SER A 362 -9.25 -1.83 14.88
CA SER A 362 -9.83 -2.89 14.05
C SER A 362 -10.27 -2.37 12.70
N ASP A 363 -9.92 -3.10 11.64
CA ASP A 363 -10.40 -2.82 10.29
C ASP A 363 -11.88 -3.21 10.15
N ARG A 364 -12.68 -2.41 9.44
CA ARG A 364 -14.10 -2.74 9.16
C ARG A 364 -14.30 -3.79 8.06
N LYS A 365 -13.25 -4.12 7.31
CA LYS A 365 -13.14 -5.21 6.31
C LYS A 365 -14.35 -5.41 5.37
N ASN A 366 -15.12 -4.35 5.10
CA ASN A 366 -16.39 -4.42 4.35
C ASN A 366 -16.22 -4.17 2.84
N SER A 367 -15.06 -4.55 2.28
CA SER A 367 -14.74 -4.41 0.84
C SER A 367 -14.04 -5.67 0.33
N GLY A 368 -14.23 -6.00 -0.96
CA GLY A 368 -13.58 -7.16 -1.60
C GLY A 368 -12.05 -7.06 -1.75
N TRP A 369 -11.47 -5.88 -1.52
CA TRP A 369 -10.02 -5.65 -1.64
C TRP A 369 -9.25 -5.82 -0.33
N THR A 370 -9.94 -6.16 0.77
CA THR A 370 -9.35 -6.35 2.10
C THR A 370 -9.49 -7.80 2.56
N THR A 371 -8.45 -8.34 3.20
CA THR A 371 -8.50 -9.67 3.84
C THR A 371 -9.71 -9.78 4.76
N GLN A 372 -10.47 -10.86 4.66
CA GLN A 372 -11.72 -11.07 5.40
C GLN A 372 -11.54 -11.70 6.78
N ASP A 373 -10.33 -12.13 7.15
CA ASP A 373 -10.05 -12.61 8.51
C ASP A 373 -10.34 -11.48 9.52
N PRO A 374 -10.90 -11.75 10.70
CA PRO A 374 -11.13 -10.70 11.69
C PRO A 374 -9.81 -10.06 12.12
N SER A 375 -9.85 -8.79 12.53
CA SER A 375 -8.69 -8.17 13.19
C SER A 375 -8.40 -8.94 14.48
N PRO A 376 -7.14 -9.16 14.89
CA PRO A 376 -6.85 -9.93 16.10
C PRO A 376 -7.57 -9.41 17.36
N VAL A 377 -7.59 -8.10 17.58
CA VAL A 377 -8.31 -7.48 18.72
C VAL A 377 -9.85 -7.48 18.60
N ALA A 378 -10.40 -8.04 17.52
CA ALA A 378 -11.82 -8.26 17.26
C ALA A 378 -12.07 -9.71 16.75
N ALA A 379 -11.22 -10.67 17.15
CA ALA A 379 -11.24 -12.04 16.67
C ALA A 379 -12.54 -12.80 17.02
N GLY A 380 -13.26 -12.37 18.06
CA GLY A 380 -14.58 -12.87 18.43
C GLY A 380 -15.70 -12.40 17.50
N THR A 381 -15.49 -11.29 16.78
CA THR A 381 -16.47 -10.65 15.88
C THR A 381 -16.09 -10.87 14.42
N ARG A 382 -16.56 -11.97 13.83
CA ARG A 382 -16.17 -12.41 12.48
C ARG A 382 -16.51 -11.40 11.38
N ILE A 383 -17.65 -10.73 11.48
CA ILE A 383 -18.11 -9.72 10.52
C ILE A 383 -18.30 -8.42 11.28
N MET A 384 -17.49 -7.41 10.97
CA MET A 384 -17.63 -6.09 11.57
C MET A 384 -18.83 -5.34 10.96
N PRO A 385 -19.87 -5.02 11.73
CA PRO A 385 -21.00 -4.26 11.19
C PRO A 385 -20.65 -2.76 11.09
N PRO A 386 -21.36 -1.97 10.26
CA PRO A 386 -21.18 -0.52 10.20
C PRO A 386 -21.46 0.14 11.56
N SER A 387 -20.86 1.30 11.83
CA SER A 387 -20.91 2.01 13.13
C SER A 387 -22.30 2.10 13.75
N ALA A 388 -23.34 2.41 12.97
CA ALA A 388 -24.72 2.53 13.44
C ALA A 388 -25.19 1.24 14.13
N PHE A 389 -24.81 0.07 13.61
CA PHE A 389 -25.28 -1.22 14.11
C PHE A 389 -24.56 -1.65 15.40
N TRP A 390 -23.53 -0.91 15.84
CA TRP A 390 -22.93 -1.12 17.16
C TRP A 390 -23.92 -0.77 18.28
N HIS A 391 -24.99 -0.03 17.96
CA HIS A 391 -26.09 0.22 18.89
C HIS A 391 -26.79 -1.06 19.37
N PHE A 392 -26.70 -2.16 18.63
CA PHE A 392 -27.35 -3.45 18.93
C PHE A 392 -26.43 -4.46 19.61
N LEU A 393 -25.18 -4.08 19.92
CA LEU A 393 -24.28 -4.95 20.64
C LEU A 393 -24.70 -5.07 22.11
N THR A 394 -24.59 -6.27 22.67
CA THR A 394 -24.90 -6.59 24.07
C THR A 394 -23.71 -7.25 24.75
N PRO A 395 -23.59 -7.17 26.09
CA PRO A 395 -22.51 -7.84 26.82
C PRO A 395 -22.55 -9.36 26.61
N ARG A 396 -21.42 -9.95 26.20
CA ARG A 396 -21.31 -11.41 26.01
C ARG A 396 -21.12 -12.15 27.33
N ASP A 397 -20.31 -11.59 28.22
CA ASP A 397 -19.93 -12.22 29.49
C ASP A 397 -19.59 -11.15 30.54
N LEU A 398 -20.54 -10.84 31.42
CA LEU A 398 -20.34 -9.83 32.47
C LEU A 398 -19.27 -10.24 33.49
N ALA A 399 -19.10 -11.54 33.76
CA ALA A 399 -18.07 -12.02 34.68
C ALA A 399 -16.68 -11.92 34.04
N GLY A 400 -16.57 -12.34 32.78
CA GLY A 400 -15.38 -12.19 31.95
C GLY A 400 -14.94 -10.72 31.80
N SER A 401 -15.85 -9.82 31.46
CA SER A 401 -15.56 -8.37 31.40
C SER A 401 -15.04 -7.82 32.72
N ARG A 402 -15.64 -8.23 33.85
CA ARG A 402 -15.23 -7.76 35.17
C ARG A 402 -13.81 -8.19 35.52
N VAL A 403 -13.41 -9.43 35.23
CA VAL A 403 -12.04 -9.90 35.55
C VAL A 403 -10.98 -9.13 34.74
N LEU A 404 -11.30 -8.72 33.50
CA LEU A 404 -10.40 -7.92 32.66
C LEU A 404 -10.12 -6.54 33.24
N ARG A 405 -11.06 -5.91 33.96
CA ARG A 405 -10.83 -4.62 34.65
C ARG A 405 -9.75 -4.71 35.73
N GLY A 406 -9.64 -5.87 36.37
CA GLY A 406 -8.70 -6.14 37.45
C GLY A 406 -7.45 -6.92 37.04
N ILE A 407 -7.25 -7.22 35.76
CA ILE A 407 -6.15 -8.09 35.32
C ILE A 407 -4.78 -7.53 35.74
N SER A 408 -3.92 -8.40 36.26
CA SER A 408 -2.59 -8.01 36.75
C SER A 408 -1.52 -8.14 35.65
N ASP A 409 -0.47 -7.32 35.72
CA ASP A 409 0.72 -7.43 34.89
C ASP A 409 1.34 -8.83 34.94
N ALA A 410 1.28 -9.50 36.10
CA ALA A 410 1.78 -10.86 36.27
C ALA A 410 0.99 -11.87 35.43
N THR A 411 -0.34 -11.74 35.40
CA THR A 411 -1.22 -12.55 34.55
C THR A 411 -0.93 -12.28 33.07
N VAL A 412 -0.84 -11.01 32.67
CA VAL A 412 -0.52 -10.60 31.30
C VAL A 412 0.84 -11.15 30.84
N ARG A 413 1.88 -11.11 31.68
CA ARG A 413 3.19 -11.72 31.38
C ARG A 413 3.09 -13.21 31.12
N ARG A 414 2.29 -13.95 31.89
CA ARG A 414 2.08 -15.39 31.71
C ARG A 414 1.35 -15.70 30.40
N LEU A 415 0.29 -14.96 30.09
CA LEU A 415 -0.46 -15.09 28.84
C LEU A 415 0.40 -14.74 27.63
N LEU A 416 1.16 -13.65 27.67
CA LEU A 416 2.08 -13.27 26.59
C LEU A 416 3.18 -14.31 26.37
N LYS A 417 3.68 -14.95 27.44
CA LYS A 417 4.62 -16.06 27.34
C LYS A 417 4.00 -17.29 26.66
N ALA A 418 2.72 -17.56 26.93
CA ALA A 418 1.98 -18.63 26.26
C ALA A 418 1.74 -18.31 24.77
N ALA A 419 1.34 -17.07 24.45
CA ALA A 419 1.15 -16.59 23.07
C ALA A 419 2.40 -16.73 22.20
N LYS A 420 3.60 -16.51 22.76
CA LYS A 420 4.87 -16.70 22.06
C LYS A 420 5.18 -18.18 21.73
N ARG A 421 4.51 -19.14 22.36
CA ARG A 421 4.73 -20.58 22.16
C ARG A 421 3.82 -21.13 21.08
N SER A 422 2.51 -20.99 21.24
CA SER A 422 1.49 -21.37 20.25
C SER A 422 0.11 -20.84 20.65
N ASP A 423 -0.84 -20.91 19.72
CA ASP A 423 -2.23 -20.56 19.99
C ASP A 423 -2.86 -21.52 21.01
N GLU A 424 -2.60 -22.82 20.93
CA GLU A 424 -3.11 -23.81 21.88
C GLU A 424 -2.63 -23.53 23.30
N ALA A 425 -1.35 -23.17 23.46
CA ALA A 425 -0.79 -22.78 24.74
C ALA A 425 -1.46 -21.52 25.29
N LEU A 426 -1.75 -20.54 24.42
CA LEU A 426 -2.45 -19.31 24.79
C LEU A 426 -3.88 -19.59 25.25
N TYR A 427 -4.67 -20.35 24.49
CA TYR A 427 -6.04 -20.70 24.87
C TYR A 427 -6.09 -21.51 26.17
N ALA A 428 -5.18 -22.45 26.37
CA ALA A 428 -5.07 -23.19 27.63
C ALA A 428 -4.74 -22.26 28.81
N ALA A 429 -3.83 -21.28 28.62
CA ALA A 429 -3.50 -20.31 29.64
C ALA A 429 -4.65 -19.32 29.92
N VAL A 430 -5.44 -18.93 28.90
CA VAL A 430 -6.65 -18.11 29.11
C VAL A 430 -7.64 -18.87 30.00
N ALA A 431 -7.91 -20.14 29.70
CA ALA A 431 -8.81 -20.97 30.49
C ALA A 431 -8.31 -21.22 31.93
N GLU A 432 -6.99 -21.38 32.13
CA GLU A 432 -6.39 -21.56 33.46
C GLU A 432 -6.42 -20.27 34.30
N LEU A 433 -6.08 -19.13 33.68
CA LEU A 433 -5.78 -17.89 34.41
C LEU A 433 -6.94 -16.90 34.50
N LEU A 434 -7.92 -17.05 33.62
CA LEU A 434 -9.12 -16.24 33.56
C LEU A 434 -10.36 -17.15 33.45
N PRO A 435 -10.58 -18.08 34.41
CA PRO A 435 -11.67 -19.05 34.35
C PRO A 435 -13.06 -18.40 34.37
N GLU A 436 -13.17 -17.14 34.77
CA GLU A 436 -14.39 -16.34 34.71
C GLU A 436 -14.80 -15.98 33.27
N ILE A 437 -13.89 -16.07 32.30
CA ILE A 437 -14.21 -15.92 30.88
C ILE A 437 -14.80 -17.23 30.38
N SER A 438 -16.12 -17.27 30.32
CA SER A 438 -16.91 -18.44 29.90
C SER A 438 -17.37 -18.37 28.44
N HIS A 439 -17.51 -17.15 27.88
CA HIS A 439 -18.01 -16.97 26.52
C HIS A 439 -16.90 -17.16 25.46
N PRO A 440 -17.07 -18.07 24.48
CA PRO A 440 -15.98 -18.46 23.58
C PRO A 440 -15.51 -17.33 22.65
N GLN A 441 -16.41 -16.45 22.19
CA GLN A 441 -16.04 -15.28 21.38
C GLN A 441 -15.22 -14.25 22.18
N LEU A 442 -15.51 -14.06 23.48
CA LEU A 442 -14.70 -13.20 24.33
C LEU A 442 -13.31 -13.80 24.54
N ALA A 443 -13.21 -15.10 24.82
CA ALA A 443 -11.92 -15.78 24.93
C ALA A 443 -11.07 -15.64 23.65
N ARG A 444 -11.70 -15.72 22.47
CA ARG A 444 -11.03 -15.44 21.17
C ARG A 444 -10.54 -14.00 21.07
N GLY A 445 -11.35 -13.01 21.43
CA GLY A 445 -10.94 -11.61 21.43
C GLY A 445 -9.77 -11.31 22.35
N VAL A 446 -9.78 -11.88 23.55
CA VAL A 446 -8.65 -11.80 24.49
C VAL A 446 -7.40 -12.44 23.89
N ALA A 447 -7.50 -13.67 23.37
CA ALA A 447 -6.37 -14.34 22.72
C ALA A 447 -5.82 -13.52 21.54
N GLY A 448 -6.71 -12.96 20.71
CA GLY A 448 -6.33 -12.14 19.57
C GLY A 448 -5.60 -10.84 19.94
N ALA A 449 -5.90 -10.22 21.09
CA ALA A 449 -5.10 -9.11 21.60
C ALA A 449 -3.65 -9.51 21.93
N PHE A 450 -3.44 -10.71 22.47
CA PHE A 450 -2.09 -11.24 22.71
C PHE A 450 -1.38 -11.61 21.40
N GLN A 451 -2.09 -12.14 20.40
CA GLN A 451 -1.54 -12.42 19.08
C GLN A 451 -1.07 -11.12 18.39
N ASP A 452 -1.87 -10.06 18.43
CA ASP A 452 -1.49 -8.73 17.90
C ASP A 452 -0.23 -8.19 18.59
N ALA A 453 -0.12 -8.37 19.91
CA ALA A 453 1.06 -7.98 20.65
C ALA A 453 2.30 -8.80 20.25
N VAL A 454 2.16 -10.10 19.99
CA VAL A 454 3.28 -10.93 19.49
C VAL A 454 3.73 -10.48 18.09
N GLU A 455 2.80 -10.17 17.19
CA GLU A 455 3.17 -9.61 15.87
C GLU A 455 3.84 -8.24 15.99
N THR A 456 3.33 -7.39 16.87
CA THR A 456 3.93 -6.07 17.16
C THR A 456 5.34 -6.21 17.74
N LEU A 457 5.58 -7.22 18.59
CA LEU A 457 6.91 -7.57 19.10
C LEU A 457 7.86 -8.01 17.98
N ARG A 458 7.39 -8.81 17.02
CA ARG A 458 8.21 -9.22 15.86
C ARG A 458 8.58 -8.03 14.98
N LEU A 459 7.66 -7.08 14.80
CA LEU A 459 7.96 -5.82 14.11
C LEU A 459 9.03 -5.03 14.87
N ARG A 460 8.88 -4.86 16.19
CA ARG A 460 9.89 -4.22 17.03
C ARG A 460 11.26 -4.88 16.89
N ASP A 461 11.33 -6.20 16.97
CA ASP A 461 12.61 -6.94 16.92
C ASP A 461 13.27 -6.78 15.55
N THR A 462 12.46 -6.78 14.48
CA THR A 462 12.92 -6.47 13.12
C THR A 462 13.47 -5.04 13.03
N LEU A 463 12.80 -4.06 13.62
CA LEU A 463 13.28 -2.69 13.66
C LEU A 463 14.58 -2.54 14.45
N VAL A 464 14.72 -3.19 15.61
CA VAL A 464 15.97 -3.21 16.39
C VAL A 464 17.12 -3.74 15.52
N ARG A 465 16.92 -4.86 14.80
CA ARG A 465 17.93 -5.39 13.86
C ARG A 465 18.22 -4.41 12.73
N ARG A 466 17.20 -3.75 12.17
CA ARG A 466 17.35 -2.81 11.06
C ARG A 466 18.13 -1.56 11.46
N VAL A 467 17.89 -1.00 12.64
CA VAL A 467 18.56 0.22 13.10
C VAL A 467 19.99 -0.02 13.60
N THR A 468 20.32 -1.25 14.01
CA THR A 468 21.66 -1.64 14.49
C THR A 468 22.60 -2.13 13.38
N ARG A 469 22.07 -2.59 12.23
CA ARG A 469 22.87 -3.14 11.12
C ARG A 469 23.62 -2.05 10.33
N ALA A 470 24.78 -2.40 9.78
CA ALA A 470 25.68 -1.51 9.06
C ALA A 470 25.01 -0.78 7.88
N ALA A 471 25.40 0.48 7.67
CA ALA A 471 24.94 1.28 6.53
C ALA A 471 25.46 0.69 5.21
N ILE A 472 24.55 0.46 4.27
CA ILE A 472 24.92 0.13 2.89
C ILE A 472 25.37 1.41 2.19
N THR A 473 26.42 1.31 1.38
CA THR A 473 26.84 2.41 0.50
C THR A 473 25.70 2.71 -0.48
N ARG A 474 25.20 3.95 -0.49
CA ARG A 474 24.14 4.37 -1.41
C ARG A 474 24.71 5.08 -2.65
N LEU A 475 24.13 4.80 -3.82
CA LEU A 475 24.35 5.47 -5.10
C LEU A 475 23.89 6.94 -5.06
N LYS A 476 22.84 7.23 -4.29
CA LYS A 476 22.24 8.56 -4.11
C LYS A 476 21.88 9.21 -5.46
N VAL A 477 21.11 8.54 -6.31
CA VAL A 477 20.64 9.07 -7.60
C VAL A 477 19.12 8.95 -7.69
N SER A 478 18.48 9.78 -8.52
CA SER A 478 17.07 9.58 -8.86
C SER A 478 16.90 8.32 -9.69
N ALA A 479 15.86 7.52 -9.40
CA ALA A 479 15.51 6.35 -10.21
C ALA A 479 15.16 6.77 -11.65
N GLU A 480 14.37 7.83 -11.79
CA GLU A 480 13.97 8.38 -13.10
C GLU A 480 15.18 8.79 -13.94
N ASP A 481 16.13 9.52 -13.36
CA ASP A 481 17.32 9.96 -14.08
C ASP A 481 18.22 8.79 -14.49
N LEU A 482 18.35 7.77 -13.62
CA LEU A 482 19.19 6.61 -13.92
C LEU A 482 18.55 5.70 -14.96
N GLU A 483 17.25 5.43 -14.85
CA GLU A 483 16.49 4.66 -15.85
C GLU A 483 16.51 5.37 -17.21
N GLY A 484 16.28 6.69 -17.24
CA GLY A 484 16.39 7.51 -18.44
C GLY A 484 17.80 7.49 -19.06
N ALA A 485 18.84 7.43 -18.23
CA ALA A 485 20.22 7.35 -18.69
C ALA A 485 20.60 5.98 -19.29
N LEU A 486 20.03 4.89 -18.77
CA LEU A 486 20.27 3.52 -19.23
C LEU A 486 19.36 3.09 -20.39
N GLN A 487 18.35 3.91 -20.72
CA GLN A 487 17.39 3.61 -21.76
C GLN A 487 18.06 3.25 -23.09
N GLY A 488 17.70 2.06 -23.60
CA GLY A 488 18.22 1.50 -24.83
C GLY A 488 19.58 0.81 -24.73
N LEU A 489 20.21 0.81 -23.55
CA LEU A 489 21.45 0.06 -23.26
C LEU A 489 21.21 -1.13 -22.32
N VAL A 490 20.29 -1.00 -21.34
CA VAL A 490 19.90 -2.06 -20.38
C VAL A 490 18.41 -2.44 -20.48
N GLY A 491 18.12 -3.73 -20.67
CA GLY A 491 16.80 -4.24 -21.05
C GLY A 491 15.72 -3.81 -20.06
N THR A 492 14.59 -3.30 -20.56
CA THR A 492 13.48 -2.84 -19.70
C THR A 492 12.16 -3.43 -20.20
N TYR A 493 11.47 -4.19 -19.35
CA TYR A 493 10.29 -4.97 -19.75
C TYR A 493 9.05 -4.70 -18.88
N SER A 494 9.19 -3.92 -17.80
CA SER A 494 8.06 -3.41 -17.00
C SER A 494 8.41 -2.08 -16.30
N ALA A 495 7.40 -1.29 -15.95
CA ALA A 495 7.57 -0.08 -15.15
C ALA A 495 7.56 -0.45 -13.66
N SER A 496 8.73 -0.67 -13.07
CA SER A 496 8.87 -0.85 -11.62
C SER A 496 10.19 -0.28 -11.10
N ALA A 497 10.10 0.49 -10.02
CA ALA A 497 11.22 1.15 -9.36
C ALA A 497 11.84 0.20 -8.33
N GLY A 498 13.13 -0.10 -8.49
CA GLY A 498 13.86 -1.00 -7.58
C GLY A 498 15.32 -1.25 -7.95
N MET A 499 15.72 -0.93 -9.19
CA MET A 499 17.07 -1.15 -9.73
C MET A 499 18.19 -0.63 -8.81
N ILE A 500 18.10 0.62 -8.34
CA ILE A 500 19.13 1.23 -7.47
C ILE A 500 19.31 0.41 -6.20
N ALA A 501 18.20 0.07 -5.54
CA ALA A 501 18.23 -0.66 -4.29
C ALA A 501 18.74 -2.10 -4.48
N GLN A 502 18.41 -2.77 -5.60
CA GLN A 502 18.99 -4.08 -5.92
C GLN A 502 20.50 -4.03 -6.15
N ILE A 503 21.00 -3.01 -6.87
CA ILE A 503 22.45 -2.83 -7.09
C ILE A 503 23.17 -2.61 -5.77
N GLU A 504 22.65 -1.71 -4.92
CA GLU A 504 23.18 -1.43 -3.58
C GLU A 504 23.18 -2.67 -2.69
N LEU A 505 22.06 -3.41 -2.67
CA LEU A 505 21.87 -4.62 -1.88
C LEU A 505 22.82 -5.73 -2.33
N THR A 506 22.94 -5.97 -3.63
CA THR A 506 23.84 -7.00 -4.19
C THR A 506 25.30 -6.67 -3.91
N SER A 507 25.70 -5.42 -4.08
CA SER A 507 27.04 -4.94 -3.77
C SER A 507 27.37 -5.14 -2.27
N ALA A 508 26.47 -4.75 -1.38
CA ALA A 508 26.62 -4.95 0.07
C ALA A 508 26.73 -6.43 0.44
N PHE A 509 25.84 -7.26 -0.11
CA PHE A 509 25.86 -8.69 0.13
C PHE A 509 27.20 -9.25 -0.32
N PHE A 510 27.60 -9.07 -1.59
CA PHE A 510 28.88 -9.58 -2.10
C PHE A 510 30.09 -9.06 -1.33
N ALA A 511 30.06 -7.83 -0.81
CA ALA A 511 31.13 -7.27 0.02
C ALA A 511 31.21 -7.90 1.42
N GLY A 512 30.22 -8.70 1.82
CA GLY A 512 30.11 -9.30 3.15
C GLY A 512 29.65 -8.31 4.22
N THR A 513 29.11 -7.14 3.83
CA THR A 513 28.59 -6.15 4.80
C THR A 513 27.22 -6.52 5.34
N ILE A 514 26.51 -7.43 4.67
CA ILE A 514 25.25 -8.02 5.11
C ILE A 514 25.24 -9.54 4.89
N ASP A 515 24.53 -10.26 5.76
CA ASP A 515 24.32 -11.71 5.68
C ASP A 515 23.15 -12.08 4.73
N SER A 516 22.94 -13.39 4.52
CA SER A 516 21.87 -13.92 3.65
C SER A 516 20.47 -13.55 4.12
N GLU A 517 20.22 -13.53 5.44
CA GLU A 517 18.92 -13.22 6.01
C GLU A 517 18.57 -11.75 5.77
N ALA A 518 19.52 -10.84 6.04
CA ALA A 518 19.40 -9.42 5.80
C ALA A 518 19.19 -9.08 4.31
N ALA A 519 19.84 -9.84 3.43
CA ALA A 519 19.65 -9.71 1.99
C ALA A 519 18.21 -10.06 1.59
N MET A 520 17.69 -11.21 2.05
CA MET A 520 16.33 -11.66 1.73
C MET A 520 15.23 -10.82 2.37
N GLU A 521 15.46 -10.26 3.57
CA GLU A 521 14.51 -9.33 4.22
C GLU A 521 14.30 -8.07 3.36
N ARG A 522 15.39 -7.53 2.79
CA ARG A 522 15.35 -6.31 1.96
C ARG A 522 14.96 -6.60 0.51
N TRP A 523 15.00 -7.85 0.08
CA TRP A 523 14.78 -8.24 -1.31
C TRP A 523 13.38 -7.87 -1.83
N ARG A 524 12.33 -8.09 -1.01
CA ARG A 524 10.92 -7.97 -1.42
C ARG A 524 10.48 -6.55 -1.81
N ASP A 525 11.17 -5.53 -1.31
CA ASP A 525 10.78 -4.13 -1.51
C ASP A 525 11.40 -3.53 -2.79
N ASN A 526 12.16 -4.32 -3.57
CA ASN A 526 13.05 -3.82 -4.62
C ASN A 526 12.81 -4.42 -6.01
N SER A 527 11.57 -4.79 -6.36
CA SER A 527 11.25 -5.30 -7.71
C SER A 527 11.65 -4.33 -8.82
N THR A 528 12.22 -4.81 -9.92
CA THR A 528 12.49 -3.96 -11.09
C THR A 528 12.28 -4.68 -12.42
N GLY A 529 11.79 -3.94 -13.41
CA GLY A 529 11.66 -4.38 -14.79
C GLY A 529 12.92 -4.14 -15.63
N CYS A 530 13.96 -3.54 -15.02
CA CYS A 530 15.25 -3.24 -15.64
C CYS A 530 16.27 -4.34 -15.34
N ASP A 531 16.78 -4.97 -16.38
CA ASP A 531 17.76 -6.06 -16.29
C ASP A 531 19.19 -5.53 -16.16
N TRP A 532 19.44 -4.84 -15.04
CA TRP A 532 20.75 -4.26 -14.74
C TRP A 532 21.88 -5.29 -14.65
N THR A 533 21.56 -6.60 -14.60
CA THR A 533 22.56 -7.67 -14.62
C THR A 533 23.29 -7.83 -15.94
N GLU A 534 22.93 -7.05 -16.97
CA GLU A 534 23.73 -6.84 -18.19
C GLU A 534 24.95 -5.94 -17.97
N LEU A 535 25.02 -5.18 -16.87
CA LEU A 535 26.11 -4.23 -16.59
C LEU A 535 27.42 -4.86 -16.08
N PRO A 536 27.41 -5.86 -15.18
CA PRO A 536 28.63 -6.58 -14.82
C PRO A 536 29.39 -7.05 -16.07
N GLY A 537 30.70 -6.82 -16.11
CA GLY A 537 31.53 -7.18 -17.27
C GLY A 537 31.35 -6.34 -18.52
N ARG A 538 30.42 -5.36 -18.54
CA ARG A 538 30.14 -4.49 -19.70
C ARG A 538 29.92 -3.03 -19.34
N ILE A 539 30.20 -2.66 -18.08
CA ILE A 539 29.94 -1.34 -17.52
C ILE A 539 30.75 -0.24 -18.23
N GLY A 540 31.86 -0.59 -18.89
CA GLY A 540 32.64 0.32 -19.72
C GLY A 540 31.83 0.86 -20.90
N GLY A 541 30.86 0.10 -21.42
CA GLY A 541 29.96 0.54 -22.48
C GLY A 541 29.11 1.78 -22.13
N LEU A 542 28.97 2.12 -20.84
CA LEU A 542 28.31 3.37 -20.43
C LEU A 542 29.18 4.61 -20.64
N ALA A 543 30.48 4.45 -20.87
CA ALA A 543 31.43 5.56 -20.97
C ALA A 543 31.11 6.52 -22.12
N ILE A 544 30.80 6.00 -23.31
CA ILE A 544 30.43 6.80 -24.48
C ILE A 544 29.17 7.62 -24.21
N ARG A 545 28.12 7.01 -23.62
CA ARG A 545 26.91 7.74 -23.21
C ARG A 545 27.21 8.78 -22.13
N THR A 546 28.05 8.46 -21.16
CA THR A 546 28.43 9.37 -20.07
C THR A 546 29.19 10.59 -20.58
N ALA A 547 30.13 10.37 -21.49
CA ALA A 547 30.98 11.40 -22.08
C ALA A 547 30.27 12.21 -23.17
N SER A 548 29.20 11.69 -23.78
CA SER A 548 28.50 12.35 -24.88
C SER A 548 27.93 13.73 -24.50
N PHE A 549 28.07 14.70 -25.41
CA PHE A 549 27.52 16.04 -25.23
C PHE A 549 25.98 16.12 -25.29
N VAL A 550 25.30 15.16 -25.94
CA VAL A 550 23.81 15.13 -25.99
C VAL A 550 23.18 14.59 -24.71
N THR A 551 23.95 13.95 -23.84
CA THR A 551 23.47 13.47 -22.55
C THR A 551 23.12 14.65 -21.66
N THR A 552 21.93 14.62 -21.04
CA THR A 552 21.48 15.70 -20.15
C THR A 552 22.38 15.79 -18.90
N ALA A 553 22.39 16.93 -18.22
CA ALA A 553 23.18 17.09 -16.99
C ALA A 553 22.78 16.07 -15.92
N ALA A 554 21.47 15.85 -15.73
CA ALA A 554 20.93 14.90 -14.75
C ALA A 554 21.31 13.45 -15.08
N HIS A 555 21.13 13.00 -16.33
CA HIS A 555 21.52 11.65 -16.75
C HIS A 555 23.03 11.43 -16.63
N ARG A 556 23.84 12.43 -17.01
CA ARG A 556 25.30 12.35 -16.86
C ARG A 556 25.70 12.24 -15.40
N GLU A 557 25.10 13.02 -14.51
CA GLU A 557 25.37 12.93 -13.08
C GLU A 557 25.00 11.53 -12.53
N ALA A 558 23.86 10.98 -12.94
CA ALA A 558 23.44 9.63 -12.56
C ALA A 558 24.46 8.56 -13.02
N LEU A 559 24.90 8.61 -14.27
CA LEU A 559 25.93 7.69 -14.81
C LEU A 559 27.29 7.84 -14.12
N VAL A 560 27.73 9.08 -13.84
CA VAL A 560 28.98 9.35 -13.10
C VAL A 560 28.93 8.76 -11.68
N ARG A 561 27.79 8.89 -10.99
CA ARG A 561 27.59 8.31 -9.66
C ARG A 561 27.55 6.77 -9.73
N LEU A 562 26.88 6.20 -10.74
CA LEU A 562 26.86 4.76 -10.98
C LEU A 562 28.28 4.21 -11.21
N LEU A 563 29.05 4.78 -12.13
CA LEU A 563 30.42 4.34 -12.44
C LEU A 563 31.33 4.44 -11.21
N ARG A 564 31.23 5.53 -10.44
CA ARG A 564 32.02 5.70 -9.21
C ARG A 564 31.65 4.69 -8.12
N PHE A 565 30.37 4.36 -8.00
CA PHE A 565 29.92 3.29 -7.10
C PHE A 565 30.45 1.93 -7.57
N TRP A 566 30.35 1.64 -8.87
CA TRP A 566 30.82 0.39 -9.47
C TRP A 566 32.32 0.16 -9.24
N ALA A 567 33.14 1.21 -9.38
CA ALA A 567 34.59 1.17 -9.15
C ALA A 567 35.00 0.72 -7.73
N ARG A 568 34.07 0.79 -6.77
CA ARG A 568 34.25 0.40 -5.35
C ARG A 568 33.48 -0.85 -4.98
N SER A 569 32.72 -1.41 -5.92
CA SER A 569 31.81 -2.52 -5.71
C SER A 569 32.46 -3.85 -6.07
N PRO A 570 32.12 -4.95 -5.38
CA PRO A 570 32.46 -6.31 -5.83
C PRO A 570 31.87 -6.67 -7.19
N LEU A 571 30.91 -5.89 -7.70
CA LEU A 571 30.34 -6.04 -9.04
C LEU A 571 31.33 -5.75 -10.19
N LEU A 572 32.53 -5.23 -9.88
CA LEU A 572 33.63 -5.06 -10.83
C LEU A 572 34.58 -6.27 -10.87
N GLU A 573 34.46 -7.20 -9.93
CA GLU A 573 35.37 -8.35 -9.85
C GLU A 573 35.19 -9.30 -11.05
N GLN A 574 36.30 -9.94 -11.44
CA GLN A 574 36.29 -11.00 -12.43
C GLN A 574 35.68 -12.29 -11.87
N GLY A 575 35.24 -13.19 -12.75
CA GLY A 575 34.69 -14.50 -12.37
C GLY A 575 33.26 -14.47 -11.84
N LEU A 576 32.54 -13.34 -12.00
CA LEU A 576 31.10 -13.30 -11.76
C LEU A 576 30.36 -14.20 -12.76
N ARG A 577 29.25 -14.75 -12.31
CA ARG A 577 28.30 -15.50 -13.15
C ARG A 577 26.92 -14.90 -12.99
N ARG A 578 26.14 -15.00 -14.04
CA ARG A 578 24.76 -14.57 -14.09
C ARG A 578 23.91 -15.76 -14.49
N GLY A 579 22.72 -15.91 -13.91
CA GLY A 579 21.86 -17.03 -14.26
C GLY A 579 20.37 -16.74 -14.10
N LEU A 580 19.60 -17.75 -14.46
CA LEU A 580 18.15 -17.82 -14.32
C LEU A 580 17.81 -18.86 -13.25
N LEU A 581 16.83 -18.56 -12.40
CA LEU A 581 16.27 -19.53 -11.47
C LEU A 581 14.74 -19.52 -11.48
N ASP A 582 14.16 -20.61 -11.01
CA ASP A 582 12.78 -20.66 -10.55
C ASP A 582 12.61 -19.77 -9.32
N ALA A 583 11.86 -18.68 -9.46
CA ALA A 583 11.75 -17.66 -8.43
C ALA A 583 11.06 -18.17 -7.15
N ASP A 584 10.35 -19.30 -7.20
CA ASP A 584 9.76 -19.93 -6.02
C ASP A 584 10.83 -20.60 -5.13
N ARG A 585 12.03 -20.86 -5.66
CA ARG A 585 13.17 -21.46 -4.95
C ARG A 585 14.26 -20.46 -4.56
N ARG A 586 13.98 -19.16 -4.66
CA ARG A 586 14.98 -18.11 -4.41
C ARG A 586 15.52 -18.11 -2.98
N ALA A 587 16.84 -18.11 -2.86
CA ALA A 587 17.53 -17.91 -1.59
C ALA A 587 18.89 -17.22 -1.81
N ALA A 588 19.19 -16.19 -1.02
CA ALA A 588 20.55 -15.65 -0.95
C ALA A 588 21.42 -16.61 -0.14
N LEU A 589 22.58 -16.99 -0.67
CA LEU A 589 23.49 -17.94 -0.03
C LEU A 589 24.91 -17.37 -0.01
N ARG A 590 25.58 -17.46 1.15
CA ARG A 590 27.00 -17.16 1.29
C ARG A 590 27.68 -18.35 1.95
N VAL A 591 28.75 -18.80 1.33
CA VAL A 591 29.59 -19.92 1.74
C VAL A 591 31.06 -19.50 1.59
N SER A 592 31.99 -20.32 2.08
CA SER A 592 33.42 -19.98 2.06
C SER A 592 34.00 -19.79 0.65
N ASP A 593 33.42 -20.46 -0.34
CA ASP A 593 33.85 -20.50 -1.74
C ASP A 593 33.05 -19.57 -2.68
N GLY A 594 32.05 -18.84 -2.16
CA GLY A 594 31.26 -17.94 -2.99
C GLY A 594 30.00 -17.36 -2.34
N ALA A 595 29.25 -16.59 -3.14
CA ALA A 595 27.93 -16.11 -2.78
C ALA A 595 26.99 -16.04 -3.99
N VAL A 596 25.70 -16.33 -3.77
CA VAL A 596 24.61 -16.18 -4.75
C VAL A 596 23.59 -15.18 -4.22
N MET A 597 23.21 -14.22 -5.05
CA MET A 597 22.14 -13.26 -4.79
C MET A 597 21.03 -13.42 -5.82
N PRO A 598 19.84 -13.92 -5.44
CA PRO A 598 18.67 -13.87 -6.31
C PRO A 598 18.17 -12.43 -6.43
N LEU A 599 17.60 -12.08 -7.58
CA LEU A 599 17.15 -10.73 -7.90
C LEU A 599 15.68 -10.74 -8.27
N ASP A 600 14.97 -9.68 -7.90
CA ASP A 600 13.56 -9.52 -8.26
C ASP A 600 13.45 -8.85 -9.63
N ILE A 601 13.93 -9.57 -10.65
CA ILE A 601 13.92 -9.18 -12.07
C ILE A 601 13.22 -10.32 -12.80
N SER A 602 12.01 -10.07 -13.30
CA SER A 602 11.27 -11.07 -14.07
C SER A 602 11.91 -11.27 -15.44
N MET A 603 12.42 -12.47 -15.68
CA MET A 603 13.12 -12.83 -16.91
C MET A 603 12.19 -13.48 -17.95
N ARG A 604 10.93 -13.77 -17.59
CA ARG A 604 9.97 -14.46 -18.48
C ARG A 604 9.78 -13.76 -19.83
N SER A 605 9.78 -12.43 -19.85
CA SER A 605 9.62 -11.65 -21.07
C SER A 605 10.93 -11.45 -21.85
N HIS A 606 12.08 -11.84 -21.30
CA HIS A 606 13.39 -11.72 -21.94
C HIS A 606 13.66 -12.92 -22.85
N ASP A 607 14.38 -12.73 -23.95
CA ASP A 607 14.71 -13.78 -24.92
C ASP A 607 15.40 -14.98 -24.24
N TRP A 608 16.30 -14.70 -23.29
CA TRP A 608 16.96 -15.72 -22.49
C TRP A 608 15.97 -16.50 -21.63
N GLY A 609 15.08 -15.84 -20.90
CA GLY A 609 14.08 -16.52 -20.07
C GLY A 609 13.02 -17.27 -20.87
N ARG A 610 12.60 -16.77 -22.05
CA ARG A 610 11.62 -17.44 -22.92
C ARG A 610 12.08 -18.81 -23.39
N SER A 611 13.39 -19.03 -23.52
CA SER A 611 13.94 -20.36 -23.84
C SER A 611 13.72 -21.42 -22.74
N TYR A 612 13.30 -20.99 -21.54
CA TYR A 612 12.98 -21.86 -20.41
C TYR A 612 11.51 -21.73 -19.96
N ALA A 613 10.63 -21.16 -20.80
CA ALA A 613 9.23 -20.95 -20.44
C ALA A 613 8.46 -22.25 -20.16
N ASP A 614 8.91 -23.39 -20.70
CA ASP A 614 8.32 -24.71 -20.44
C ASP A 614 8.70 -25.28 -19.07
N ALA A 615 9.73 -24.74 -18.40
CA ALA A 615 10.21 -25.22 -17.10
C ALA A 615 9.42 -24.63 -15.93
N THR A 616 9.12 -23.33 -15.97
CA THR A 616 8.34 -22.62 -14.96
C THR A 616 7.78 -21.31 -15.52
N ASP A 617 6.61 -20.92 -15.03
CA ASP A 617 6.00 -19.62 -15.34
C ASP A 617 6.67 -18.46 -14.57
N ASN A 618 7.56 -18.75 -13.61
CA ASN A 618 8.13 -17.78 -12.67
C ASN A 618 9.67 -17.75 -12.72
N ILE A 619 10.24 -17.16 -13.77
CA ILE A 619 11.70 -17.11 -14.01
C ILE A 619 12.28 -15.78 -13.52
N ALA A 620 13.31 -15.84 -12.68
CA ALA A 620 14.04 -14.67 -12.16
C ALA A 620 15.55 -14.74 -12.41
N ALA A 621 16.22 -13.58 -12.39
CA ALA A 621 17.68 -13.51 -12.51
C ALA A 621 18.40 -13.75 -11.17
N PHE A 622 19.64 -14.22 -11.22
CA PHE A 622 20.59 -14.16 -10.10
C PHE A 622 21.99 -13.78 -10.55
N LEU A 623 22.78 -13.29 -9.59
CA LEU A 623 24.23 -13.16 -9.71
C LEU A 623 24.94 -14.09 -8.74
N GLN A 624 26.07 -14.63 -9.17
CA GLN A 624 26.93 -15.51 -8.39
C GLN A 624 28.38 -15.00 -8.44
N ARG A 625 29.03 -15.01 -7.27
CA ARG A 625 30.45 -14.72 -7.08
C ARG A 625 31.14 -15.98 -6.56
N GLY A 626 32.34 -16.26 -7.04
CA GLY A 626 33.15 -17.39 -6.59
C GLY A 626 32.84 -18.72 -7.29
N THR A 627 33.42 -19.81 -6.78
CA THR A 627 33.44 -21.13 -7.43
C THR A 627 32.36 -22.10 -6.95
N MET A 628 31.40 -21.61 -6.18
CA MET A 628 30.31 -22.42 -5.63
C MET A 628 29.42 -23.07 -6.71
N SER A 629 28.74 -24.16 -6.35
CA SER A 629 27.75 -24.81 -7.19
C SER A 629 26.57 -23.89 -7.50
N PRO A 630 25.88 -24.08 -8.65
CA PRO A 630 24.66 -23.33 -8.95
C PRO A 630 23.60 -23.47 -7.84
N PRO A 631 22.76 -22.44 -7.62
CA PRO A 631 21.73 -22.47 -6.59
C PRO A 631 20.63 -23.51 -6.89
N ASP A 632 19.87 -23.91 -5.87
CA ASP A 632 18.64 -24.68 -6.09
C ASP A 632 17.67 -23.88 -6.99
N GLY A 633 16.97 -24.58 -7.87
CA GLY A 633 16.11 -23.99 -8.89
C GLY A 633 16.84 -23.30 -10.03
N CYS A 634 18.17 -23.39 -10.15
CA CYS A 634 18.92 -22.85 -11.29
C CYS A 634 18.45 -23.51 -12.60
N LEU A 635 18.04 -22.68 -13.56
CA LEU A 635 17.61 -23.08 -14.90
C LEU A 635 18.75 -22.94 -15.92
N ASP A 636 19.53 -21.86 -15.81
CA ASP A 636 20.71 -21.59 -16.65
C ASP A 636 21.70 -20.71 -15.89
N ILE A 637 22.99 -20.84 -16.21
CA ILE A 637 24.05 -20.01 -15.63
C ILE A 637 25.16 -19.78 -16.66
N ARG A 638 25.59 -18.53 -16.80
CA ARG A 638 26.60 -18.10 -17.77
C ARG A 638 27.68 -17.26 -17.09
N PRO A 639 28.94 -17.36 -17.53
CA PRO A 639 29.98 -16.44 -17.08
C PRO A 639 29.66 -15.01 -17.52
N VAL A 640 29.93 -14.06 -16.62
CA VAL A 640 29.97 -12.64 -16.98
C VAL A 640 31.25 -12.39 -17.79
N PRO A 641 31.19 -11.66 -18.92
CA PRO A 641 32.37 -11.41 -19.73
C PRO A 641 33.40 -10.53 -19.01
N GLU A 642 34.67 -10.64 -19.42
CA GLU A 642 35.71 -9.71 -19.00
C GLU A 642 35.69 -8.49 -19.94
N GLY A 643 35.15 -7.38 -19.43
CA GLY A 643 35.06 -6.12 -20.18
C GLY A 643 36.24 -5.19 -19.96
N TRP A 644 36.16 -4.02 -20.57
CA TRP A 644 37.17 -2.96 -20.53
C TRP A 644 37.44 -2.41 -19.11
N ALA A 645 36.39 -2.36 -18.29
CA ALA A 645 36.40 -1.57 -17.07
C ALA A 645 37.29 -2.16 -15.95
N THR A 646 38.24 -1.35 -15.49
CA THR A 646 38.95 -1.53 -14.21
C THR A 646 38.71 -0.32 -13.32
N ARG A 647 39.08 -0.41 -12.04
CA ARG A 647 38.94 0.71 -11.10
C ARG A 647 39.71 1.93 -11.60
N GLU A 648 40.93 1.71 -12.09
CA GLU A 648 41.84 2.72 -12.59
C GLU A 648 41.27 3.37 -13.86
N ARG A 649 40.77 2.57 -14.81
CA ARG A 649 40.17 3.05 -16.05
C ARG A 649 38.89 3.86 -15.83
N ILE A 650 38.01 3.40 -14.94
CA ILE A 650 36.80 4.15 -14.57
C ILE A 650 37.20 5.50 -13.95
N HIS A 651 38.16 5.52 -13.01
CA HIS A 651 38.62 6.77 -12.42
C HIS A 651 39.29 7.70 -13.43
N GLY A 652 40.09 7.15 -14.36
CA GLY A 652 40.70 7.90 -15.46
C GLY A 652 39.66 8.57 -16.34
N LEU A 653 38.66 7.81 -16.81
CA LEU A 653 37.53 8.34 -17.59
C LEU A 653 36.80 9.48 -16.87
N LEU A 654 36.45 9.27 -15.60
CA LEU A 654 35.74 10.28 -14.81
C LEU A 654 36.60 11.52 -14.54
N GLY A 655 37.93 11.35 -14.42
CA GLY A 655 38.90 12.42 -14.31
C GLY A 655 38.96 13.27 -15.57
N GLU A 656 39.06 12.62 -16.73
CA GLU A 656 39.09 13.28 -18.04
C GLU A 656 37.79 14.01 -18.35
N LEU A 657 36.64 13.40 -18.04
CA LEU A 657 35.32 14.07 -18.16
C LEU A 657 35.22 15.32 -17.30
N LYS A 658 35.76 15.28 -16.08
CA LYS A 658 35.81 16.44 -15.19
C LYS A 658 36.74 17.54 -15.72
N ARG A 659 37.87 17.14 -16.34
CA ARG A 659 38.90 18.06 -16.83
C ARG A 659 38.52 18.73 -18.15
N ARG A 660 38.03 17.97 -19.13
CA ARG A 660 37.76 18.41 -20.51
C ARG A 660 36.28 18.71 -20.77
N GLY A 661 35.37 18.25 -19.92
CA GLY A 661 33.94 18.28 -20.19
C GLY A 661 33.49 17.20 -21.19
N PRO A 662 32.21 17.20 -21.61
CA PRO A 662 31.69 16.21 -22.54
C PRO A 662 32.44 16.20 -23.89
N VAL A 663 32.55 15.04 -24.51
CA VAL A 663 33.06 14.87 -25.89
C VAL A 663 32.09 15.55 -26.84
N VAL A 664 32.57 16.61 -27.49
CA VAL A 664 31.81 17.43 -28.45
C VAL A 664 31.55 16.61 -29.70
N TYR A 665 30.39 16.75 -30.33
CA TYR A 665 30.14 16.12 -31.63
C TYR A 665 30.64 16.97 -32.78
N THR A 666 31.22 16.31 -33.77
CA THR A 666 31.60 16.93 -35.03
C THR A 666 30.94 16.17 -36.18
N PRO A 667 30.25 16.86 -37.10
CA PRO A 667 29.69 16.27 -38.32
C PRO A 667 30.67 15.39 -39.10
N ASP A 668 31.92 15.86 -39.24
CA ASP A 668 33.01 15.15 -39.92
C ASP A 668 33.33 13.78 -39.31
N ALA A 669 33.26 13.65 -37.97
CA ALA A 669 33.48 12.36 -37.32
C ALA A 669 32.33 11.38 -37.61
N ALA A 670 31.09 11.87 -37.70
CA ALA A 670 29.94 11.05 -38.08
C ALA A 670 30.01 10.61 -39.54
N ASP A 671 30.48 11.48 -40.45
CA ASP A 671 30.71 11.14 -41.86
C ASP A 671 31.79 10.04 -42.00
N ARG A 672 32.92 10.19 -41.29
CA ARG A 672 33.98 9.16 -41.26
C ARG A 672 33.50 7.84 -40.67
N LEU A 673 32.69 7.88 -39.62
CA LEU A 673 32.10 6.67 -39.04
C LEU A 673 31.13 6.00 -40.02
N ALA A 674 30.27 6.79 -40.69
CA ALA A 674 29.35 6.29 -41.70
C ALA A 674 30.08 5.58 -42.85
N GLU A 675 31.16 6.18 -43.36
CA GLU A 675 32.03 5.56 -44.37
C GLU A 675 32.65 4.25 -43.86
N ALA A 676 33.17 4.24 -42.64
CA ALA A 676 33.85 3.08 -42.07
C ALA A 676 32.92 1.90 -41.74
N THR A 677 31.64 2.16 -41.44
CA THR A 677 30.66 1.14 -41.03
C THR A 677 29.63 0.79 -42.10
N GLY A 678 29.53 1.58 -43.18
CA GLY A 678 28.47 1.46 -44.18
C GLY A 678 27.09 1.92 -43.69
N LEU A 679 27.03 2.67 -42.59
CA LEU A 679 25.79 3.23 -42.06
C LEU A 679 25.44 4.54 -42.77
N ASP A 680 24.17 4.93 -42.74
CA ASP A 680 23.82 6.32 -43.07
C ASP A 680 24.34 7.28 -41.97
N ARG A 681 24.56 8.55 -42.34
CA ARG A 681 25.10 9.58 -41.43
C ARG A 681 24.28 9.73 -40.14
N ALA A 682 22.95 9.63 -40.22
CA ALA A 682 22.10 9.77 -39.05
C ALA A 682 22.25 8.59 -38.09
N ALA A 683 22.37 7.36 -38.61
CA ALA A 683 22.67 6.16 -37.83
C ALA A 683 24.08 6.22 -37.21
N ALA A 684 25.08 6.68 -37.95
CA ALA A 684 26.43 6.90 -37.42
C ALA A 684 26.44 7.96 -36.31
N ALA A 685 25.70 9.07 -36.46
CA ALA A 685 25.57 10.10 -35.44
C ALA A 685 24.89 9.58 -34.15
N LEU A 686 23.85 8.76 -34.28
CA LEU A 686 23.20 8.11 -33.13
C LEU A 686 24.15 7.11 -32.44
N LEU A 687 24.87 6.29 -33.22
CA LEU A 687 25.82 5.31 -32.69
C LEU A 687 26.97 6.01 -31.95
N MET A 688 27.55 7.06 -32.54
CA MET A 688 28.63 7.85 -31.93
C MET A 688 28.21 8.51 -30.60
N THR A 689 26.94 8.86 -30.47
CA THR A 689 26.42 9.55 -29.27
C THR A 689 25.78 8.61 -28.25
N GLY A 690 25.98 7.30 -28.40
CA GLY A 690 25.57 6.33 -27.41
C GLY A 690 24.13 5.84 -27.56
N LEU A 691 23.41 6.11 -28.66
CA LEU A 691 21.99 5.77 -28.90
C LEU A 691 20.96 6.51 -28.00
N PRO A 692 20.99 7.85 -27.93
CA PRO A 692 20.10 8.61 -27.05
C PRO A 692 18.62 8.30 -27.34
N HIS A 693 17.89 7.84 -26.33
CA HIS A 693 16.44 7.58 -26.37
C HIS A 693 15.96 6.67 -27.51
N ILE A 694 16.81 5.76 -27.99
CA ILE A 694 16.54 4.92 -29.17
C ILE A 694 15.27 4.05 -29.03
N GLU A 695 14.87 3.72 -27.80
CA GLU A 695 13.65 2.96 -27.45
C GLU A 695 12.43 3.86 -27.16
N GLY A 696 12.50 5.15 -27.51
CA GLY A 696 11.35 6.05 -27.34
C GLY A 696 10.15 5.59 -28.19
N PRO A 697 8.93 5.55 -27.63
CA PRO A 697 7.75 5.06 -28.34
C PRO A 697 7.31 5.99 -29.49
N SER A 698 7.76 7.25 -29.46
CA SER A 698 7.44 8.26 -30.45
C SER A 698 8.37 8.18 -31.66
N PRO A 699 7.88 8.41 -32.90
CA PRO A 699 8.76 8.63 -34.05
C PRO A 699 9.64 9.88 -33.89
N ASN A 700 9.29 10.78 -32.97
CA ASN A 700 10.04 11.98 -32.62
C ASN A 700 10.73 11.81 -31.25
N PHE A 701 11.49 10.73 -31.08
CA PHE A 701 12.07 10.32 -29.79
C PHE A 701 13.21 11.22 -29.29
N LEU A 702 13.93 11.91 -30.18
CA LEU A 702 14.96 12.87 -29.81
C LEU A 702 14.35 14.23 -29.48
N ALA A 703 14.78 14.88 -28.40
CA ALA A 703 14.40 16.26 -28.12
C ALA A 703 14.89 17.23 -29.23
N PRO A 704 14.20 18.38 -29.48
CA PRO A 704 14.59 19.32 -30.53
C PRO A 704 16.05 19.77 -30.46
N ARG A 705 16.55 20.06 -29.25
CA ARG A 705 17.94 20.45 -29.00
C ARG A 705 18.94 19.36 -29.44
N VAL A 706 18.62 18.09 -29.21
CA VAL A 706 19.47 16.95 -29.61
C VAL A 706 19.48 16.79 -31.13
N ARG A 707 18.32 16.94 -31.78
CA ARG A 707 18.24 16.89 -33.25
C ARG A 707 19.04 17.99 -33.93
N THR A 708 18.94 19.23 -33.45
CA THR A 708 19.74 20.36 -33.95
C THR A 708 21.23 20.12 -33.74
N ALA A 709 21.60 19.60 -32.57
CA ALA A 709 22.97 19.28 -32.22
C ALA A 709 23.61 18.19 -33.11
N LEU A 710 22.82 17.21 -33.56
CA LEU A 710 23.29 16.14 -34.44
C LEU A 710 23.12 16.47 -35.93
N GLU A 711 22.46 17.58 -36.26
CA GLU A 711 22.05 17.94 -37.63
C GLU A 711 21.13 16.90 -38.30
N VAL A 712 20.24 16.27 -37.52
CA VAL A 712 19.36 15.18 -37.98
C VAL A 712 17.89 15.60 -37.93
N LYS A 713 17.14 15.38 -39.01
CA LYS A 713 15.68 15.60 -39.07
C LYS A 713 14.90 14.44 -38.46
N VAL A 714 13.63 14.67 -38.14
CA VAL A 714 12.76 13.64 -37.51
C VAL A 714 12.67 12.36 -38.36
N ALA A 715 12.49 12.48 -39.68
CA ALA A 715 12.40 11.33 -40.57
C ALA A 715 13.72 10.54 -40.67
N GLU A 716 14.85 11.25 -40.71
CA GLU A 716 16.19 10.67 -40.73
C GLU A 716 16.50 9.94 -39.42
N ALA A 717 16.19 10.55 -38.26
CA ALA A 717 16.36 9.92 -36.95
C ALA A 717 15.51 8.64 -36.80
N LYS A 718 14.28 8.66 -37.33
CA LYS A 718 13.41 7.48 -37.34
C LYS A 718 14.00 6.37 -38.22
N ALA A 719 14.42 6.69 -39.44
CA ALA A 719 15.03 5.72 -40.35
C ALA A 719 16.32 5.12 -39.76
N ALA A 720 17.18 5.97 -39.19
CA ALA A 720 18.39 5.57 -38.50
C ALA A 720 18.12 4.63 -37.32
N ARG A 721 17.11 4.94 -36.49
CA ARG A 721 16.65 4.05 -35.42
C ARG A 721 16.21 2.70 -35.96
N ASP A 722 15.39 2.68 -36.99
CA ASP A 722 14.87 1.43 -37.55
C ASP A 722 16.01 0.59 -38.18
N THR A 723 17.02 1.22 -38.78
CA THR A 723 18.25 0.57 -39.25
C THR A 723 19.05 -0.03 -38.10
N LEU A 724 19.33 0.76 -37.06
CA LEU A 724 20.09 0.32 -35.89
C LEU A 724 19.37 -0.78 -35.11
N ALA A 725 18.04 -0.71 -34.99
CA ALA A 725 17.24 -1.74 -34.31
C ALA A 725 17.32 -3.11 -35.02
N ARG A 726 17.47 -3.14 -36.35
CA ARG A 726 17.66 -4.37 -37.12
C ARG A 726 19.10 -4.89 -37.06
N ALA A 727 20.08 -3.99 -37.19
CA ALA A 727 21.49 -4.35 -37.30
C ALA A 727 22.18 -4.57 -35.94
N LEU A 728 21.68 -3.93 -34.88
CA LEU A 728 22.27 -3.98 -33.54
C LEU A 728 21.19 -4.34 -32.50
N PRO A 729 20.95 -5.65 -32.29
CA PRO A 729 20.03 -6.13 -31.27
C PRO A 729 20.38 -5.60 -29.89
N TYR A 730 19.37 -5.56 -29.02
CA TYR A 730 19.48 -5.01 -27.67
C TYR A 730 20.72 -5.50 -26.91
N ALA A 731 20.90 -6.82 -26.87
CA ALA A 731 21.98 -7.49 -26.13
C ALA A 731 23.39 -7.16 -26.65
N ALA A 732 23.53 -6.63 -27.87
CA ALA A 732 24.80 -6.30 -28.49
C ALA A 732 25.25 -4.85 -28.25
N ARG A 733 24.37 -3.96 -27.79
CA ARG A 733 24.64 -2.52 -27.66
C ARG A 733 25.69 -2.20 -26.60
N LEU A 734 25.54 -2.73 -25.38
CA LEU A 734 26.53 -2.55 -24.31
C LEU A 734 27.89 -3.20 -24.65
N PRO A 735 27.95 -4.47 -25.12
CA PRO A 735 29.20 -5.07 -25.59
C PRO A 735 29.92 -4.25 -26.66
N LEU A 736 29.20 -3.73 -27.66
CA LEU A 736 29.78 -2.91 -28.72
C LEU A 736 30.48 -1.68 -28.13
N TYR A 737 29.82 -0.98 -27.20
CA TYR A 737 30.41 0.21 -26.60
C TYR A 737 31.55 -0.11 -25.65
N ASP A 738 31.48 -1.24 -24.93
CA ASP A 738 32.56 -1.68 -24.05
C ASP A 738 33.82 -2.02 -24.86
N ALA A 739 33.66 -2.72 -26.00
CA ALA A 739 34.75 -3.03 -26.93
C ALA A 739 35.32 -1.79 -27.64
N ALA A 740 34.49 -0.77 -27.87
CA ALA A 740 34.92 0.49 -28.49
C ALA A 740 35.75 1.39 -27.56
N MET A 741 35.87 1.06 -26.27
CA MET A 741 36.61 1.90 -25.33
C MET A 741 38.13 1.78 -25.52
N PRO A 742 38.87 2.91 -25.61
CA PRO A 742 40.33 2.89 -25.71
C PRO A 742 40.99 2.45 -24.39
N ASP A 743 42.15 1.79 -24.48
CA ASP A 743 42.88 1.32 -23.29
C ASP A 743 43.27 2.45 -22.33
N ASP A 744 43.69 3.60 -22.89
CA ASP A 744 43.76 4.88 -22.17
C ASP A 744 42.43 5.63 -22.32
N PRO A 745 41.67 5.85 -21.23
CA PRO A 745 40.42 6.60 -21.28
C PRO A 745 40.52 8.01 -21.87
N ALA A 746 41.70 8.64 -21.86
CA ALA A 746 41.90 9.99 -22.38
C ALA A 746 41.71 10.08 -23.91
N ASP A 747 41.98 8.99 -24.63
CA ASP A 747 41.88 8.93 -26.08
C ASP A 747 40.43 8.99 -26.59
N LEU A 748 39.44 8.84 -25.71
CA LEU A 748 38.02 8.99 -26.06
C LEU A 748 37.69 10.42 -26.57
N TRP A 749 38.47 11.42 -26.18
CA TRP A 749 38.33 12.80 -26.67
C TRP A 749 38.98 13.04 -28.04
N GLU A 750 39.72 12.06 -28.57
CA GLU A 750 40.34 12.14 -29.89
C GLU A 750 39.41 11.50 -30.92
N HIS A 751 38.74 12.34 -31.73
CA HIS A 751 37.70 11.91 -32.67
C HIS A 751 38.12 10.78 -33.61
N THR A 752 39.35 10.83 -34.12
CA THR A 752 39.87 9.80 -35.03
C THR A 752 39.96 8.44 -34.32
N VAL A 753 40.48 8.41 -33.09
CA VAL A 753 40.60 7.17 -32.30
C VAL A 753 39.21 6.62 -31.94
N MET A 754 38.29 7.48 -31.50
CA MET A 754 36.92 7.08 -31.18
C MET A 754 36.21 6.49 -32.41
N VAL A 755 36.34 7.10 -33.59
CA VAL A 755 35.74 6.61 -34.83
C VAL A 755 36.30 5.26 -35.22
N GLU A 756 37.63 5.09 -35.20
CA GLU A 756 38.28 3.83 -35.55
C GLU A 756 37.85 2.67 -34.63
N ARG A 757 37.86 2.91 -33.31
CA ARG A 757 37.46 1.89 -32.32
C ARG A 757 35.98 1.54 -32.43
N LEU A 758 35.10 2.54 -32.59
CA LEU A 758 33.67 2.31 -32.73
C LEU A 758 33.31 1.61 -34.04
N ALA A 759 34.01 1.94 -35.14
CA ALA A 759 33.84 1.26 -36.42
C ALA A 759 34.30 -0.20 -36.36
N GLN A 760 35.41 -0.48 -35.67
CA GLN A 760 35.89 -1.84 -35.46
C GLN A 760 34.91 -2.66 -34.62
N ALA A 761 34.47 -2.14 -33.48
CA ALA A 761 33.50 -2.80 -32.62
C ALA A 761 32.15 -3.02 -33.32
N TRP A 762 31.73 -2.09 -34.19
CA TRP A 762 30.55 -2.26 -35.03
C TRP A 762 30.68 -3.47 -35.97
N LYS A 763 31.80 -3.59 -36.69
CA LYS A 763 32.04 -4.71 -37.61
C LYS A 763 32.00 -6.06 -36.90
N GLU A 764 32.67 -6.15 -35.76
CA GLU A 764 32.66 -7.36 -34.92
C GLU A 764 31.25 -7.72 -34.42
N ALA A 765 30.47 -6.71 -34.01
CA ALA A 765 29.11 -6.92 -33.52
C ALA A 765 28.13 -7.38 -34.62
N ILE A 766 28.30 -6.91 -35.87
CA ILE A 766 27.43 -7.35 -36.99
C ILE A 766 27.88 -8.72 -37.54
N ASP A 767 29.17 -9.02 -37.55
CA ASP A 767 29.70 -10.32 -38.01
C ASP A 767 29.30 -11.47 -37.07
N THR A 768 29.13 -11.18 -35.78
CA THR A 768 28.68 -12.16 -34.77
C THR A 768 27.16 -12.42 -34.84
N ASN A 769 26.40 -11.57 -35.54
CA ASN A 769 24.94 -11.67 -35.69
C ASN A 769 24.49 -12.19 -37.07
N ALA A 770 25.43 -12.41 -38.00
CA ALA A 770 25.22 -13.09 -39.28
C ALA A 770 25.42 -14.61 -39.12
#